data_AF-A0A936I1P7-F1
#
_entry.id   AF-A0A936I1P7-F1
#
_cell.length_a   1.000
_cell.length_b   1.000
_cell.length_c   1.000
_cell.angle_alpha   90.00
_cell.angle_beta   90.00
_cell.angle_gamma   90.00
#
_symmetry.space_group_name_H-M   'P 1'
#
loop_
_entity.id
_entity.type
_entity.pdbx_description
1 polymer ?
#
loop_
_entity_poly.entity_id
_entity_poly.type
_entity_poly.pdbx_seq_one_letter_code
_entity_poly.pdbx_strand_id
1 'polypeptide(L)'
;MVDFKKKLQEHQGDRKIHPVEIYDTLDRKSVAGPLRPPQRDLLNTWFDSRKDNKDLIVKLHTGQGKTLIGLLMLQSRINSSNERCLYACPNWQLVDQVKAEAQKFGIQVCEIEDGNIMPDDFSSGKKVLVTTIQKLFNGRTIFGLNSKSIKIDNIVLDDSHACIDAIRNSFTVRLPKNEKAYGELLALFSDDLSKQGAGTFLEIEQGYQSSILPVPYWAWSMKCDEALKILHKYAEQENVKFTWPLIKDIFDHCHCVFSGSEVEIQPHNTAIDTFALLTNARQRILMSAATKDDSFFIKGLGFSIDAVRNPLTSETPKWSGEKMILIPWLVDQTIDRDHVIAKLAPTSSKSFGVVALVSSGQRALDYETYKAKIARAGDISEALRALKRGSFDDTLVLVNRYDGIDLPDEACRILIVDGLPYSNSLIDRYEENCRETSDTMNVRQAQRIEQGLGRGVRGEKDYCCIILIGGDLVRFIRSAETNKYFSPQTRKQIGLGLEIADMGESESKDTGKNGWDVVISLIRQSLNRNEDWKAYYTTQMDAISEAPNSTSLHNLLEAERKAEEFAMAGQYEKACATIQGVLDTNVLASREGWYLQMQARHRHWISGTDSNQLQLSAYNRNRSLLKPREGVAYKLLQSVSSTRASRIMDFVKSQGGYNELILNVSGMLSNVSFGTPAEKFEAALKELGQALGFESERPDNDYKEGPDNLWVTEPSEYVMFGMQE
;
A
#
# COMPACT_ATOMS: atom_id res chain seq x y z
N MET A 1 -10.24 -58.39 12.85
CA MET A 1 -10.40 -58.71 11.42
C MET A 1 -11.34 -57.65 10.85
N VAL A 2 -10.94 -56.92 9.80
CA VAL A 2 -11.78 -55.86 9.20
C VAL A 2 -13.01 -56.51 8.56
N ASP A 3 -14.21 -56.13 8.99
CA ASP A 3 -15.46 -56.65 8.46
C ASP A 3 -15.83 -55.89 7.17
N PHE A 4 -15.45 -56.46 6.03
CA PHE A 4 -15.72 -55.89 4.71
C PHE A 4 -17.23 -55.86 4.36
N LYS A 5 -18.08 -56.58 5.10
CA LYS A 5 -19.53 -56.59 4.91
C LYS A 5 -20.19 -55.32 5.47
N LYS A 6 -19.65 -54.77 6.58
CA LYS A 6 -20.00 -53.42 7.07
C LYS A 6 -19.53 -52.32 6.12
N LYS A 7 -18.34 -52.46 5.53
CA LYS A 7 -17.80 -51.55 4.51
C LYS A 7 -18.61 -51.51 3.20
N LEU A 8 -19.27 -52.62 2.84
CA LEU A 8 -20.18 -52.70 1.70
C LEU A 8 -21.56 -52.06 1.99
N GLN A 9 -21.97 -51.99 3.26
CA GLN A 9 -23.19 -51.28 3.69
C GLN A 9 -22.94 -49.79 3.97
N GLU A 10 -21.69 -49.42 4.30
CA GLU A 10 -21.18 -48.05 4.19
C GLU A 10 -20.97 -47.72 2.71
N HIS A 11 -22.06 -47.57 1.94
CA HIS A 11 -22.00 -46.63 0.84
C HIS A 11 -21.58 -45.29 1.46
N GLN A 12 -20.33 -44.86 1.23
CA GLN A 12 -19.98 -43.46 1.39
C GLN A 12 -20.96 -42.71 0.49
N GLY A 13 -22.01 -42.14 1.08
CA GLY A 13 -22.94 -41.30 0.33
C GLY A 13 -22.12 -40.28 -0.45
N ASP A 14 -22.49 -40.06 -1.71
CA ASP A 14 -21.74 -39.14 -2.58
C ASP A 14 -21.48 -37.84 -1.84
N ARG A 15 -20.20 -37.50 -1.66
CA ARG A 15 -19.81 -36.26 -0.99
C ARG A 15 -20.45 -35.12 -1.77
N LYS A 16 -21.23 -34.29 -1.07
CA LYS A 16 -21.81 -33.10 -1.69
C LYS A 16 -20.69 -32.25 -2.26
N ILE A 17 -20.82 -31.84 -3.52
CA ILE A 17 -19.81 -31.00 -4.19
C ILE A 17 -20.24 -29.54 -4.20
N HIS A 18 -21.53 -29.25 -4.21
CA HIS A 18 -22.02 -27.89 -4.24
C HIS A 18 -21.79 -27.20 -2.87
N PRO A 19 -21.12 -26.03 -2.78
CA PRO A 19 -20.76 -25.40 -1.51
C PRO A 19 -21.93 -25.16 -0.55
N VAL A 20 -23.09 -24.75 -1.07
CA VAL A 20 -24.30 -24.53 -0.28
C VAL A 20 -24.84 -25.86 0.29
N GLU A 21 -24.83 -26.94 -0.50
CA GLU A 21 -25.24 -28.26 -0.03
C GLU A 21 -24.25 -28.83 0.99
N ILE A 22 -22.94 -28.61 0.77
CA ILE A 22 -21.90 -28.95 1.74
C ILE A 22 -22.24 -28.28 3.06
N TYR A 23 -22.44 -26.96 3.06
CA TYR A 23 -22.75 -26.20 4.25
C TYR A 23 -23.96 -26.74 5.03
N ASP A 24 -25.02 -27.12 4.32
CA ASP A 24 -26.22 -27.67 4.94
C ASP A 24 -25.97 -29.02 5.63
N THR A 25 -25.00 -29.80 5.15
CA THR A 25 -24.61 -31.11 5.72
C THR A 25 -23.51 -31.07 6.79
N LEU A 26 -22.82 -29.93 6.97
CA LEU A 26 -21.72 -29.82 7.94
C LEU A 26 -22.24 -29.90 9.39
N ASP A 27 -21.49 -30.61 10.24
CA ASP A 27 -21.69 -30.66 11.68
C ASP A 27 -21.18 -29.37 12.34
N ARG A 28 -22.07 -28.39 12.41
CA ARG A 28 -21.77 -27.01 12.84
C ARG A 28 -22.10 -26.83 14.32
N LYS A 29 -21.31 -26.01 15.02
CA LYS A 29 -21.63 -25.60 16.39
C LYS A 29 -22.98 -24.86 16.42
N SER A 30 -23.75 -24.99 17.51
CA SER A 30 -25.07 -24.35 17.66
C SER A 30 -25.07 -22.82 17.49
N VAL A 31 -23.92 -22.17 17.71
CA VAL A 31 -23.70 -20.72 17.51
C VAL A 31 -23.48 -20.32 16.04
N ALA A 32 -23.42 -21.28 15.11
CA ALA A 32 -23.29 -21.01 13.69
C ALA A 32 -24.68 -20.80 13.06
N GLY A 33 -24.92 -19.58 12.54
CA GLY A 33 -26.15 -19.24 11.82
C GLY A 33 -26.20 -19.81 10.38
N PRO A 34 -27.29 -19.58 9.62
CA PRO A 34 -27.34 -19.96 8.21
C PRO A 34 -26.38 -19.12 7.35
N LEU A 35 -26.06 -19.60 6.14
CA LEU A 35 -25.41 -18.76 5.13
C LEU A 35 -26.30 -17.54 4.85
N ARG A 36 -25.68 -16.36 4.87
CA ARG A 36 -26.36 -15.11 4.51
C ARG A 36 -26.66 -15.10 3.00
N PRO A 37 -27.71 -14.41 2.53
CA PRO A 37 -28.04 -14.36 1.10
C PRO A 37 -26.85 -13.99 0.20
N PRO A 38 -26.04 -12.94 0.50
CA PRO A 38 -24.87 -12.60 -0.30
C PRO A 38 -23.83 -13.73 -0.42
N GLN A 39 -23.68 -14.55 0.64
CA GLN A 39 -22.76 -15.68 0.64
C GLN A 39 -23.28 -16.81 -0.25
N ARG A 40 -24.59 -17.06 -0.22
CA ARG A 40 -25.24 -18.08 -1.06
C ARG A 40 -25.13 -17.73 -2.54
N ASP A 41 -25.48 -16.49 -2.89
CA ASP A 41 -25.48 -16.02 -4.28
C ASP A 41 -24.07 -16.09 -4.88
N LEU A 42 -23.07 -15.69 -4.10
CA LEU A 42 -21.67 -15.75 -4.51
C LEU A 42 -21.19 -17.20 -4.71
N LEU A 43 -21.51 -18.10 -3.77
CA LEU A 43 -21.13 -19.51 -3.86
C LEU A 43 -21.81 -20.23 -5.04
N ASN A 44 -23.08 -19.92 -5.31
CA ASN A 44 -23.81 -20.43 -6.48
C ASN A 44 -23.13 -19.95 -7.77
N THR A 45 -22.93 -18.64 -7.90
CA THR A 45 -22.28 -18.03 -9.07
C THR A 45 -20.90 -18.63 -9.32
N TRP A 46 -20.11 -18.82 -8.26
CA TRP A 46 -18.82 -19.48 -8.36
C TRP A 46 -18.94 -20.90 -8.90
N PHE A 47 -19.80 -21.72 -8.29
CA PHE A 47 -19.93 -23.12 -8.64
C PHE A 47 -20.45 -23.32 -10.07
N ASP A 48 -21.40 -22.50 -10.50
CA ASP A 48 -22.07 -22.64 -11.80
C ASP A 48 -21.21 -22.11 -12.95
N SER A 49 -20.43 -21.05 -12.74
CA SER A 49 -19.80 -20.31 -13.85
C SER A 49 -18.32 -19.97 -13.68
N ARG A 50 -17.74 -20.07 -12.47
CA ARG A 50 -16.36 -19.59 -12.21
C ARG A 50 -15.42 -20.65 -11.62
N LYS A 51 -15.91 -21.84 -11.26
CA LYS A 51 -15.11 -22.90 -10.58
C LYS A 51 -13.93 -23.43 -11.41
N ASP A 52 -13.97 -23.27 -12.72
CA ASP A 52 -12.91 -23.72 -13.64
C ASP A 52 -12.01 -22.56 -14.12
N ASN A 53 -12.29 -21.33 -13.68
CA ASN A 53 -11.38 -20.21 -13.92
C ASN A 53 -10.08 -20.45 -13.15
N LYS A 54 -8.94 -20.34 -13.86
CA LYS A 54 -7.62 -20.41 -13.23
C LYS A 54 -7.43 -19.30 -12.20
N ASP A 55 -7.82 -18.08 -12.57
CA ASP A 55 -7.67 -16.88 -11.73
C ASP A 55 -9.03 -16.36 -11.32
N LEU A 56 -9.22 -16.19 -10.02
CA LEU A 56 -10.46 -15.66 -9.45
C LEU A 56 -10.14 -14.63 -8.37
N ILE A 57 -10.78 -13.46 -8.47
CA ILE A 57 -10.76 -12.46 -7.41
C ILE A 57 -12.15 -12.42 -6.78
N VAL A 58 -12.22 -12.63 -5.47
CA VAL A 58 -13.44 -12.55 -4.67
C VAL A 58 -13.41 -11.26 -3.86
N LYS A 59 -14.37 -10.38 -4.13
CA LYS A 59 -14.50 -9.07 -3.50
C LYS A 59 -15.72 -9.07 -2.59
N LEU A 60 -15.49 -8.92 -1.30
CA LEU A 60 -16.52 -8.91 -0.27
C LEU A 60 -16.18 -7.85 0.77
N HIS A 61 -17.13 -7.17 1.37
CA HIS A 61 -16.81 -6.23 2.45
C HIS A 61 -16.35 -6.98 3.72
N THR A 62 -15.63 -6.28 4.60
CA THR A 62 -15.23 -6.83 5.91
C THR A 62 -16.47 -7.25 6.70
N GLY A 63 -16.41 -8.39 7.39
CA GLY A 63 -17.54 -8.91 8.18
C GLY A 63 -18.59 -9.71 7.40
N GLN A 64 -18.47 -9.85 6.06
CA GLN A 64 -19.37 -10.65 5.23
C GLN A 64 -19.04 -12.16 5.20
N GLY A 65 -18.03 -12.63 5.95
CA GLY A 65 -17.70 -14.05 6.08
C GLY A 65 -16.89 -14.63 4.91
N LYS A 66 -15.86 -13.90 4.46
CA LYS A 66 -14.90 -14.34 3.43
C LYS A 66 -14.25 -15.67 3.74
N THR A 67 -13.83 -15.84 4.99
CA THR A 67 -13.16 -17.04 5.47
C THR A 67 -14.00 -18.28 5.20
N LEU A 68 -15.27 -18.26 5.62
CA LEU A 68 -16.20 -19.36 5.36
C LEU A 68 -16.35 -19.64 3.86
N ILE A 69 -16.47 -18.60 3.02
CA ILE A 69 -16.59 -18.74 1.57
C ILE A 69 -15.36 -19.43 0.99
N GLY A 70 -14.14 -18.95 1.31
CA GLY A 70 -12.89 -19.56 0.85
C GLY A 70 -12.76 -21.02 1.31
N LEU A 71 -13.09 -21.32 2.57
CA LEU A 71 -13.09 -22.69 3.10
C LEU A 71 -14.10 -23.59 2.38
N LEU A 72 -15.31 -23.11 2.09
CA LEU A 72 -16.33 -23.88 1.37
C LEU A 72 -15.95 -24.13 -0.10
N MET A 73 -15.34 -23.14 -0.77
CA MET A 73 -14.79 -23.32 -2.13
C MET A 73 -13.72 -24.41 -2.15
N LEU A 74 -12.79 -24.40 -1.18
CA LEU A 74 -11.76 -25.43 -1.08
C LEU A 74 -12.34 -26.81 -0.71
N GLN A 75 -13.30 -26.86 0.22
CA GLN A 75 -13.99 -28.10 0.59
C GLN A 75 -14.76 -28.71 -0.59
N SER A 76 -15.37 -27.87 -1.43
CA SER A 76 -16.02 -28.30 -2.68
C SER A 76 -15.05 -29.04 -3.60
N ARG A 77 -13.81 -28.54 -3.74
CA ARG A 77 -12.75 -29.16 -4.56
C ARG A 77 -12.20 -30.46 -3.97
N ILE A 78 -12.02 -30.50 -2.64
CA ILE A 78 -11.69 -31.74 -1.94
C ILE A 78 -12.76 -32.80 -2.18
N ASN A 79 -14.05 -32.43 -2.07
CA ASN A 79 -15.16 -33.36 -2.24
C ASN A 79 -15.29 -33.85 -3.69
N SER A 80 -14.94 -33.04 -4.70
CA SER A 80 -15.05 -33.45 -6.10
C SER A 80 -13.95 -34.41 -6.53
N SER A 81 -12.71 -34.18 -6.08
CA SER A 81 -11.53 -34.76 -6.75
C SER A 81 -10.37 -35.12 -5.80
N ASN A 82 -10.54 -35.00 -4.48
CA ASN A 82 -9.45 -35.09 -3.49
C ASN A 82 -8.24 -34.22 -3.90
N GLU A 83 -8.52 -32.99 -4.33
CA GLU A 83 -7.51 -32.00 -4.73
C GLU A 83 -6.77 -31.45 -3.50
N ARG A 84 -5.48 -31.11 -3.67
CA ARG A 84 -4.68 -30.48 -2.62
C ARG A 84 -5.05 -29.01 -2.51
N CYS A 85 -5.72 -28.67 -1.43
CA CYS A 85 -6.27 -27.34 -1.17
C CYS A 85 -5.52 -26.63 -0.05
N LEU A 86 -5.04 -25.42 -0.33
CA LEU A 86 -4.28 -24.59 0.60
C LEU A 86 -4.98 -23.26 0.84
N TYR A 87 -5.04 -22.84 2.10
CA TYR A 87 -5.51 -21.55 2.55
C TYR A 87 -4.34 -20.78 3.18
N ALA A 88 -3.92 -19.69 2.55
CA ALA A 88 -2.80 -18.86 3.00
C ALA A 88 -3.29 -17.57 3.66
N CYS A 89 -2.82 -17.31 4.88
CA CYS A 89 -3.10 -16.11 5.64
C CYS A 89 -1.88 -15.18 5.73
N PRO A 90 -2.05 -13.86 5.92
CA PRO A 90 -0.93 -12.94 6.08
C PRO A 90 -0.06 -13.17 7.33
N ASN A 91 -0.63 -13.71 8.42
CA ASN A 91 0.08 -13.92 9.68
C ASN A 91 -0.57 -15.04 10.52
N TRP A 92 0.12 -15.49 11.57
CA TRP A 92 -0.35 -16.58 12.44
C TRP A 92 -1.63 -16.26 13.22
N GLN A 93 -1.86 -14.99 13.58
CA GLN A 93 -3.10 -14.60 14.24
C GLN A 93 -4.32 -14.86 13.34
N LEU A 94 -4.20 -14.58 12.04
CA LEU A 94 -5.25 -14.87 11.06
C LEU A 94 -5.36 -16.38 10.79
N VAL A 95 -4.26 -17.14 10.83
CA VAL A 95 -4.33 -18.62 10.79
C VAL A 95 -5.18 -19.16 11.93
N ASP A 96 -4.97 -18.69 13.16
CA ASP A 96 -5.75 -19.13 14.32
C ASP A 96 -7.24 -18.78 14.18
N GLN A 97 -7.56 -17.61 13.61
CA GLN A 97 -8.94 -17.22 13.32
C GLN A 97 -9.60 -18.15 12.30
N VAL A 98 -8.90 -18.46 11.20
CA VAL A 98 -9.38 -19.39 10.17
C VAL A 98 -9.60 -20.78 10.75
N LYS A 99 -8.69 -21.26 11.61
CA LYS A 99 -8.85 -22.55 12.31
C LYS A 99 -10.08 -22.56 13.22
N ALA A 100 -10.27 -21.51 14.01
CA ALA A 100 -11.43 -21.38 14.88
C ALA A 100 -12.74 -21.33 14.08
N GLU A 101 -12.74 -20.66 12.93
CA GLU A 101 -13.88 -20.58 12.03
C GLU A 101 -14.17 -21.91 11.34
N ALA A 102 -13.15 -22.60 10.82
CA ALA A 102 -13.28 -23.95 10.28
C ALA A 102 -13.86 -24.92 11.30
N GLN A 103 -13.36 -24.89 12.55
CA GLN A 103 -13.90 -25.71 13.64
C GLN A 103 -15.35 -25.34 14.00
N LYS A 104 -15.70 -24.05 13.97
CA LYS A 104 -17.07 -23.58 14.21
C LYS A 104 -18.05 -24.15 13.17
N PHE A 105 -17.62 -24.22 11.92
CA PHE A 105 -18.44 -24.68 10.80
C PHE A 105 -18.27 -26.16 10.45
N GLY A 106 -17.45 -26.92 11.17
CA GLY A 106 -17.25 -28.35 10.94
C GLY A 106 -16.36 -28.68 9.73
N ILE A 107 -15.59 -27.72 9.22
CA ILE A 107 -14.67 -27.92 8.09
C ILE A 107 -13.33 -28.45 8.62
N GLN A 108 -12.85 -29.55 8.04
CA GLN A 108 -11.60 -30.18 8.49
C GLN A 108 -10.38 -29.51 7.88
N VAL A 109 -9.53 -28.97 8.75
CA VAL A 109 -8.25 -28.33 8.39
C VAL A 109 -7.07 -29.07 9.03
N CYS A 110 -5.89 -28.89 8.46
CA CYS A 110 -4.61 -29.36 9.01
C CYS A 110 -3.56 -28.25 8.95
N GLU A 111 -2.48 -28.41 9.71
CA GLU A 111 -1.40 -27.42 9.84
C GLU A 111 -0.03 -28.07 9.71
N ILE A 112 0.98 -27.24 9.47
CA ILE A 112 2.39 -27.66 9.40
C ILE A 112 2.92 -27.66 10.83
N GLU A 113 3.29 -28.84 11.34
CA GLU A 113 3.88 -28.99 12.67
C GLU A 113 5.34 -28.47 12.71
N ASP A 114 5.90 -28.31 13.92
CA ASP A 114 7.22 -27.71 14.17
C ASP A 114 8.38 -28.37 13.39
N GLY A 115 8.22 -29.63 12.97
CA GLY A 115 9.18 -30.35 12.13
C GLY A 115 9.23 -29.93 10.66
N ASN A 116 8.39 -28.98 10.21
CA ASN A 116 8.23 -28.63 8.79
C ASN A 116 7.85 -29.83 7.89
N ILE A 117 7.16 -30.81 8.47
CA ILE A 117 6.71 -32.01 7.76
C ILE A 117 5.33 -31.72 7.16
N MET A 118 5.16 -32.07 5.89
CA MET A 118 3.90 -31.88 5.19
C MET A 118 2.86 -32.90 5.69
N PRO A 119 1.64 -32.50 6.10
CA PRO A 119 0.64 -33.44 6.59
C PRO A 119 0.17 -34.45 5.53
N ASP A 120 -0.01 -35.71 5.93
CA ASP A 120 -0.52 -36.77 5.05
C ASP A 120 -1.96 -36.49 4.59
N ASP A 121 -2.79 -35.90 5.46
CA ASP A 121 -4.17 -35.54 5.14
C ASP A 121 -4.25 -34.44 4.05
N PHE A 122 -3.28 -33.52 4.02
CA PHE A 122 -3.14 -32.56 2.92
C PHE A 122 -2.63 -33.26 1.66
N SER A 123 -1.58 -34.07 1.78
CA SER A 123 -0.94 -34.76 0.66
C SER A 123 -1.89 -35.73 -0.08
N SER A 124 -2.87 -36.28 0.65
CA SER A 124 -3.93 -37.15 0.15
C SER A 124 -5.24 -36.41 -0.21
N GLY A 125 -5.27 -35.07 -0.11
CA GLY A 125 -6.40 -34.24 -0.52
C GLY A 125 -7.65 -34.46 0.33
N LYS A 126 -7.50 -34.74 1.63
CA LYS A 126 -8.60 -34.97 2.58
C LYS A 126 -8.97 -33.74 3.39
N LYS A 127 -7.99 -32.89 3.70
CA LYS A 127 -8.15 -31.68 4.53
C LYS A 127 -7.52 -30.47 3.86
N VAL A 128 -8.07 -29.30 4.17
CA VAL A 128 -7.49 -28.02 3.76
C VAL A 128 -6.25 -27.75 4.61
N LEU A 129 -5.12 -27.41 3.99
CA LEU A 129 -3.94 -26.93 4.71
C LEU A 129 -4.08 -25.44 4.98
N VAL A 130 -3.99 -25.02 6.24
CA VAL A 130 -4.02 -23.60 6.62
C VAL A 130 -2.63 -23.20 7.12
N THR A 131 -2.04 -22.15 6.54
CA THR A 131 -0.70 -21.68 6.89
C THR A 131 -0.53 -20.20 6.54
N THR A 132 0.63 -19.63 6.87
CA THR A 132 0.96 -18.24 6.52
C THR A 132 1.62 -18.10 5.15
N ILE A 133 1.48 -16.92 4.54
CA ILE A 133 2.09 -16.55 3.28
C ILE A 133 3.63 -16.62 3.34
N GLN A 134 4.23 -16.30 4.48
CA GLN A 134 5.70 -16.36 4.67
C GLN A 134 6.23 -17.79 4.60
N LYS A 135 5.44 -18.80 5.02
CA LYS A 135 5.82 -20.21 4.85
C LYS A 135 5.82 -20.64 3.39
N LEU A 136 4.97 -20.03 2.54
CA LEU A 136 4.90 -20.30 1.11
C LEU A 136 6.02 -19.57 0.36
N PHE A 137 6.13 -18.27 0.57
CA PHE A 137 6.96 -17.35 -0.20
C PHE A 137 8.25 -17.03 0.55
N ASN A 138 9.26 -17.86 0.35
CA ASN A 138 10.65 -17.61 0.71
C ASN A 138 11.56 -18.59 -0.04
N GLY A 139 12.84 -18.27 -0.16
CA GLY A 139 13.83 -19.07 -0.89
C GLY A 139 14.17 -20.44 -0.27
N ARG A 140 13.76 -20.71 0.97
CA ARG A 140 13.92 -22.00 1.65
C ARG A 140 12.57 -22.63 2.01
N THR A 141 11.55 -22.32 1.21
CA THR A 141 10.19 -22.78 1.44
C THR A 141 10.13 -24.30 1.48
N ILE A 142 9.40 -24.85 2.45
CA ILE A 142 9.21 -26.30 2.60
C ILE A 142 8.39 -26.87 1.44
N PHE A 143 7.70 -25.99 0.72
CA PHE A 143 6.93 -26.31 -0.47
C PHE A 143 7.82 -26.55 -1.69
N GLY A 144 9.12 -26.24 -1.62
CA GLY A 144 10.06 -26.35 -2.74
C GLY A 144 9.90 -25.25 -3.79
N LEU A 145 10.98 -24.98 -4.52
CA LEU A 145 11.03 -24.01 -5.63
C LEU A 145 11.13 -24.73 -6.97
N ASN A 146 10.67 -24.07 -8.04
CA ASN A 146 10.78 -24.53 -9.42
C ASN A 146 10.25 -25.97 -9.58
N SER A 147 11.02 -26.86 -10.21
CA SER A 147 10.67 -28.28 -10.41
C SER A 147 10.59 -29.09 -9.12
N LYS A 148 11.10 -28.57 -7.99
CA LYS A 148 11.00 -29.20 -6.68
C LYS A 148 9.75 -28.79 -5.92
N SER A 149 8.93 -27.87 -6.47
CA SER A 149 7.71 -27.46 -5.81
C SER A 149 6.72 -28.62 -5.68
N ILE A 150 6.12 -28.76 -4.51
CA ILE A 150 5.01 -29.69 -4.31
C ILE A 150 3.81 -29.23 -5.13
N LYS A 151 3.06 -30.19 -5.66
CA LYS A 151 1.84 -29.90 -6.39
C LYS A 151 0.77 -29.40 -5.43
N ILE A 152 0.16 -28.25 -5.73
CA ILE A 152 -1.05 -27.74 -5.08
C ILE A 152 -2.08 -27.50 -6.18
N ASP A 153 -3.30 -27.98 -5.98
CA ASP A 153 -4.34 -27.90 -7.00
C ASP A 153 -5.16 -26.62 -6.85
N ASN A 154 -5.48 -26.19 -5.63
CA ASN A 154 -6.21 -24.93 -5.40
C ASN A 154 -5.63 -24.14 -4.22
N ILE A 155 -5.48 -22.83 -4.41
CA ILE A 155 -4.92 -21.92 -3.40
C ILE A 155 -5.88 -20.76 -3.17
N VAL A 156 -6.19 -20.49 -1.91
CA VAL A 156 -6.81 -19.25 -1.45
C VAL A 156 -5.73 -18.38 -0.81
N LEU A 157 -5.57 -17.15 -1.29
CA LEU A 157 -4.81 -16.09 -0.63
C LEU A 157 -5.82 -15.15 0.05
N ASP A 158 -5.89 -15.24 1.38
CA ASP A 158 -6.77 -14.39 2.17
C ASP A 158 -6.11 -13.03 2.46
N ASP A 159 -6.95 -12.01 2.62
CA ASP A 159 -6.55 -10.61 2.76
C ASP A 159 -5.40 -10.22 1.80
N SER A 160 -5.70 -10.25 0.50
CA SER A 160 -4.69 -10.23 -0.55
C SER A 160 -3.70 -9.07 -0.41
N HIS A 161 -4.12 -7.89 0.07
CA HIS A 161 -3.25 -6.71 0.23
C HIS A 161 -2.12 -6.95 1.24
N ALA A 162 -2.43 -7.58 2.38
CA ALA A 162 -1.40 -7.93 3.36
C ALA A 162 -0.49 -9.07 2.85
N CYS A 163 -1.01 -9.98 2.03
CA CYS A 163 -0.20 -10.99 1.36
C CYS A 163 0.75 -10.39 0.31
N ILE A 164 0.33 -9.34 -0.41
CA ILE A 164 1.13 -8.66 -1.43
C ILE A 164 2.47 -8.17 -0.86
N ASP A 165 2.43 -7.43 0.25
CA ASP A 165 3.63 -6.89 0.87
C ASP A 165 4.57 -8.01 1.35
N ALA A 166 4.03 -9.09 1.90
CA ALA A 166 4.81 -10.23 2.34
C ALA A 166 5.50 -10.97 1.17
N ILE A 167 4.79 -11.12 0.05
CA ILE A 167 5.35 -11.74 -1.17
C ILE A 167 6.47 -10.86 -1.72
N ARG A 168 6.25 -9.54 -1.85
CA ARG A 168 7.28 -8.61 -2.33
C ARG A 168 8.53 -8.68 -1.45
N ASN A 169 8.35 -8.58 -0.13
CA ASN A 169 9.46 -8.62 0.83
C ASN A 169 10.24 -9.94 0.78
N SER A 170 9.64 -11.05 0.33
CA SER A 170 10.37 -12.31 0.17
C SER A 170 11.48 -12.24 -0.90
N PHE A 171 11.38 -11.30 -1.84
CA PHE A 171 12.39 -11.03 -2.88
C PHE A 171 13.29 -9.84 -2.56
N THR A 172 13.10 -9.18 -1.42
CA THR A 172 13.86 -7.99 -1.04
C THR A 172 14.92 -8.36 -0.01
N VAL A 173 16.15 -7.96 -0.26
CA VAL A 173 17.21 -7.93 0.75
C VAL A 173 17.19 -6.55 1.40
N ARG A 174 17.12 -6.50 2.73
CA ARG A 174 17.21 -5.26 3.53
C ARG A 174 18.38 -5.37 4.47
N LEU A 175 19.40 -4.53 4.29
CA LEU A 175 20.59 -4.53 5.13
C LEU A 175 20.63 -3.20 5.89
N PRO A 176 20.36 -3.21 7.21
CA PRO A 176 20.47 -2.00 8.02
C PRO A 176 21.89 -1.45 8.06
N LYS A 177 22.04 -0.14 8.28
CA LYS A 177 23.35 0.56 8.28
C LYS A 177 24.38 -0.01 9.27
N ASN A 178 23.92 -0.64 10.35
CA ASN A 178 24.82 -1.27 11.33
C ASN A 178 25.42 -2.61 10.85
N GLU A 179 24.97 -3.16 9.73
CA GLU A 179 25.53 -4.37 9.14
C GLU A 179 26.76 -4.08 8.28
N LYS A 180 27.74 -4.98 8.34
CA LYS A 180 28.97 -4.87 7.54
C LYS A 180 28.68 -4.88 6.03
N ALA A 181 27.68 -5.66 5.61
CA ALA A 181 27.26 -5.76 4.22
C ALA A 181 26.82 -4.41 3.65
N TYR A 182 26.09 -3.60 4.43
CA TYR A 182 25.70 -2.24 4.06
C TYR A 182 26.94 -1.38 3.75
N GLY A 183 27.93 -1.37 4.65
CA GLY A 183 29.14 -0.57 4.48
C GLY A 183 29.99 -1.00 3.27
N GLU A 184 30.14 -2.31 3.04
CA GLU A 184 30.83 -2.85 1.86
C GLU A 184 30.13 -2.45 0.55
N LEU A 185 28.79 -2.52 0.51
CA LEU A 185 28.01 -2.13 -0.67
C LEU A 185 28.04 -0.60 -0.88
N LEU A 186 27.92 0.19 0.18
CA LEU A 186 27.98 1.65 0.08
C LEU A 186 29.34 2.11 -0.46
N ALA A 187 30.43 1.50 0.01
CA ALA A 187 31.78 1.77 -0.48
C ALA A 187 31.96 1.36 -1.96
N LEU A 188 31.30 0.29 -2.41
CA LEU A 188 31.36 -0.14 -3.81
C LEU A 188 30.71 0.89 -4.76
N PHE A 189 29.64 1.57 -4.32
CA PHE A 189 28.85 2.48 -5.15
C PHE A 189 29.03 3.97 -4.82
N SER A 190 29.94 4.34 -3.91
CA SER A 190 30.11 5.72 -3.43
C SER A 190 30.25 6.74 -4.57
N ASP A 191 31.13 6.48 -5.53
CA ASP A 191 31.39 7.37 -6.65
C ASP A 191 30.18 7.52 -7.59
N ASP A 192 29.39 6.46 -7.74
CA ASP A 192 28.20 6.46 -8.58
C ASP A 192 27.05 7.22 -7.90
N LEU A 193 26.86 7.00 -6.60
CA LEU A 193 25.83 7.66 -5.81
C LEU A 193 26.12 9.16 -5.65
N SER A 194 27.37 9.53 -5.35
CA SER A 194 27.79 10.94 -5.25
C SER A 194 27.51 11.72 -6.54
N LYS A 195 27.68 11.09 -7.72
CA LYS A 195 27.32 11.70 -9.02
C LYS A 195 25.82 11.86 -9.25
N GLN A 196 24.99 11.07 -8.56
CA GLN A 196 23.53 11.21 -8.60
C GLN A 196 23.00 12.25 -7.62
N GLY A 197 23.78 12.66 -6.62
CA GLY A 197 23.43 13.70 -5.66
C GLY A 197 24.47 13.76 -4.55
N ALA A 198 25.36 14.76 -4.60
CA ALA A 198 26.47 14.84 -3.66
C ALA A 198 25.99 15.18 -2.23
N GLY A 199 25.04 16.10 -2.09
CA GLY A 199 24.43 16.44 -0.80
C GLY A 199 23.70 15.25 -0.18
N THR A 200 22.78 14.65 -0.94
CA THR A 200 22.04 13.45 -0.50
C THR A 200 22.97 12.28 -0.14
N PHE A 201 24.10 12.12 -0.84
CA PHE A 201 25.09 11.09 -0.49
C PHE A 201 25.74 11.35 0.88
N LEU A 202 26.12 12.60 1.18
CA LEU A 202 26.66 12.98 2.50
C LEU A 202 25.63 12.74 3.62
N GLU A 203 24.36 13.04 3.37
CA GLU A 203 23.27 12.74 4.30
C GLU A 203 23.12 11.24 4.58
N ILE A 204 23.23 10.40 3.56
CA ILE A 204 23.22 8.92 3.69
C ILE A 204 24.42 8.46 4.54
N GLU A 205 25.61 9.01 4.30
CA GLU A 205 26.81 8.72 5.11
C GLU A 205 26.61 9.13 6.58
N GLN A 206 25.92 10.23 6.85
CA GLN A 206 25.61 10.70 8.20
C GLN A 206 24.43 9.95 8.85
N GLY A 207 23.56 9.31 8.06
CA GLY A 207 22.50 8.44 8.55
C GLY A 207 21.10 9.04 8.53
N TYR A 208 20.89 10.06 7.70
CA TYR A 208 19.59 10.70 7.53
C TYR A 208 18.62 9.74 6.83
N GLN A 209 17.52 9.42 7.50
CA GLN A 209 16.58 8.37 7.07
C GLN A 209 15.70 8.79 5.88
N SER A 210 15.47 10.09 5.72
CA SER A 210 14.68 10.64 4.63
C SER A 210 15.40 10.55 3.30
N SER A 211 16.73 10.65 3.31
CA SER A 211 17.58 10.74 2.13
C SER A 211 17.70 9.37 1.45
N ILE A 212 17.42 9.33 0.15
CA ILE A 212 17.49 8.10 -0.65
C ILE A 212 18.25 8.33 -1.96
N LEU A 213 19.07 7.37 -2.37
CA LEU A 213 19.72 7.36 -3.68
C LEU A 213 19.64 5.97 -4.33
N PRO A 214 19.09 5.85 -5.55
CA PRO A 214 19.17 4.63 -6.33
C PRO A 214 20.59 4.45 -6.90
N VAL A 215 21.09 3.23 -6.90
CA VAL A 215 22.26 2.87 -7.72
C VAL A 215 21.82 2.89 -9.19
N PRO A 216 22.47 3.69 -10.06
CA PRO A 216 22.11 3.70 -11.47
C PRO A 216 22.23 2.33 -12.12
N TYR A 217 21.29 1.95 -12.98
CA TYR A 217 21.26 0.60 -13.59
C TYR A 217 22.56 0.24 -14.32
N TRP A 218 23.25 1.23 -14.87
CA TRP A 218 24.50 1.06 -15.57
C TRP A 218 25.70 0.86 -14.64
N ALA A 219 25.64 1.40 -13.42
CA ALA A 219 26.65 1.18 -12.38
C ALA A 219 26.43 -0.20 -11.75
N TRP A 220 25.15 -0.54 -11.50
CA TRP A 220 24.74 -1.87 -11.07
C TRP A 220 25.24 -2.95 -12.03
N SER A 221 24.95 -2.82 -13.33
CA SER A 221 25.39 -3.78 -14.35
C SER A 221 26.92 -3.98 -14.37
N MET A 222 27.71 -2.91 -14.25
CA MET A 222 29.18 -3.00 -14.26
C MET A 222 29.77 -3.62 -12.99
N LYS A 223 29.15 -3.38 -11.82
CA LYS A 223 29.66 -3.81 -10.51
C LYS A 223 28.86 -4.98 -9.92
N CYS A 224 27.99 -5.60 -10.71
CA CYS A 224 27.05 -6.63 -10.28
C CYS A 224 27.77 -7.83 -9.64
N ASP A 225 28.85 -8.30 -10.26
CA ASP A 225 29.64 -9.44 -9.76
C ASP A 225 30.31 -9.16 -8.41
N GLU A 226 30.74 -7.92 -8.17
CA GLU A 226 31.36 -7.48 -6.92
C GLU A 226 30.31 -7.37 -5.81
N ALA A 227 29.16 -6.77 -6.11
CA ALA A 227 28.02 -6.70 -5.22
C ALA A 227 27.51 -8.12 -4.86
N LEU A 228 27.44 -9.03 -5.83
CA LEU A 228 27.05 -10.43 -5.62
C LEU A 228 28.02 -11.14 -4.68
N LYS A 229 29.34 -10.94 -4.87
CA LYS A 229 30.38 -11.50 -3.98
C LYS A 229 30.25 -10.97 -2.56
N ILE A 230 29.99 -9.67 -2.39
CA ILE A 230 29.74 -9.07 -1.06
C ILE A 230 28.54 -9.76 -0.41
N LEU A 231 27.40 -9.81 -1.11
CA LEU A 231 26.16 -10.39 -0.57
C LEU A 231 26.30 -11.88 -0.26
N HIS A 232 27.05 -12.64 -1.08
CA HIS A 232 27.30 -14.05 -0.88
C HIS A 232 28.01 -14.36 0.46
N LYS A 233 28.95 -13.49 0.91
CA LYS A 233 29.61 -13.63 2.24
C LYS A 233 28.60 -13.68 3.39
N TYR A 234 27.45 -13.06 3.19
CA TYR A 234 26.39 -12.89 4.18
C TYR A 234 25.16 -13.77 3.89
N ALA A 235 25.26 -14.73 2.96
CA ALA A 235 24.13 -15.52 2.47
C ALA A 235 23.40 -16.37 3.52
N GLU A 236 23.98 -16.62 4.69
CA GLU A 236 23.33 -17.34 5.80
C GLU A 236 22.77 -16.41 6.90
N GLN A 237 22.99 -15.09 6.81
CA GLN A 237 22.43 -14.12 7.75
C GLN A 237 20.93 -13.95 7.52
N GLU A 238 20.14 -13.69 8.57
CA GLU A 238 18.66 -13.69 8.48
C GLU A 238 18.11 -12.77 7.38
N ASN A 239 18.70 -11.59 7.21
CA ASN A 239 18.31 -10.58 6.22
C ASN A 239 18.59 -10.96 4.76
N VAL A 240 19.36 -12.03 4.53
CA VAL A 240 19.76 -12.50 3.19
C VAL A 240 19.33 -13.94 2.95
N LYS A 241 19.37 -14.79 3.98
CA LYS A 241 19.21 -16.25 3.94
C LYS A 241 17.97 -16.74 3.21
N PHE A 242 16.85 -16.06 3.41
CA PHE A 242 15.56 -16.44 2.82
C PHE A 242 15.34 -15.82 1.46
N THR A 243 15.98 -14.68 1.16
CA THR A 243 15.86 -14.02 -0.15
C THR A 243 16.87 -14.57 -1.16
N TRP A 244 18.07 -14.95 -0.69
CA TRP A 244 19.20 -15.38 -1.52
C TRP A 244 18.86 -16.43 -2.57
N PRO A 245 18.15 -17.54 -2.26
CA PRO A 245 17.82 -18.54 -3.26
C PRO A 245 16.91 -18.04 -4.38
N LEU A 246 16.18 -16.93 -4.18
CA LEU A 246 15.26 -16.33 -5.14
C LEU A 246 15.93 -15.32 -6.07
N ILE A 247 17.00 -14.67 -5.62
CA ILE A 247 17.63 -13.56 -6.36
C ILE A 247 19.01 -13.89 -6.93
N LYS A 248 19.71 -14.90 -6.40
CA LYS A 248 21.12 -15.17 -6.73
C LYS A 248 21.40 -15.37 -8.23
N ASP A 249 20.44 -15.93 -8.97
CA ASP A 249 20.58 -16.27 -10.39
C ASP A 249 19.91 -15.23 -11.31
N ILE A 250 19.35 -14.16 -10.73
CA ILE A 250 18.72 -13.03 -11.44
C ILE A 250 19.24 -11.68 -10.92
N PHE A 251 20.40 -11.68 -10.27
CA PHE A 251 20.91 -10.54 -9.49
C PHE A 251 21.25 -9.32 -10.37
N ASP A 252 21.60 -9.55 -11.62
CA ASP A 252 21.78 -8.55 -12.68
C ASP A 252 20.48 -7.83 -13.06
N HIS A 253 19.33 -8.43 -12.79
CA HIS A 253 18.00 -7.85 -12.94
C HIS A 253 17.46 -7.18 -11.66
N CYS A 254 18.29 -7.07 -10.63
CA CYS A 254 17.96 -6.31 -9.43
C CYS A 254 18.26 -4.81 -9.58
N HIS A 255 17.59 -4.01 -8.77
CA HIS A 255 17.99 -2.65 -8.43
C HIS A 255 18.40 -2.57 -6.96
N CYS A 256 19.13 -1.50 -6.64
CA CYS A 256 19.62 -1.22 -5.31
C CYS A 256 19.34 0.23 -4.96
N VAL A 257 18.78 0.50 -3.78
CA VAL A 257 18.51 1.85 -3.28
C VAL A 257 19.07 1.97 -1.87
N PHE A 258 19.87 3.00 -1.64
CA PHE A 258 20.43 3.34 -0.33
C PHE A 258 19.60 4.40 0.36
N SER A 259 19.49 4.31 1.68
CA SER A 259 19.13 5.41 2.57
C SER A 259 20.13 5.51 3.71
N GLY A 260 20.06 6.57 4.52
CA GLY A 260 20.90 6.68 5.71
C GLY A 260 20.63 5.60 6.78
N SER A 261 19.56 4.81 6.69
CA SER A 261 19.24 3.75 7.66
C SER A 261 19.45 2.33 7.14
N GLU A 262 19.30 2.08 5.84
CA GLU A 262 19.38 0.74 5.26
C GLU A 262 19.65 0.79 3.74
N VAL A 263 20.00 -0.36 3.16
CA VAL A 263 20.01 -0.57 1.71
C VAL A 263 19.01 -1.66 1.33
N GLU A 264 18.25 -1.41 0.27
CA GLU A 264 17.31 -2.37 -0.32
C GLU A 264 17.83 -2.87 -1.66
N ILE A 265 17.81 -4.20 -1.85
CA ILE A 265 18.07 -4.84 -3.14
C ILE A 265 16.86 -5.72 -3.50
N GLN A 266 16.31 -5.53 -4.69
CA GLN A 266 15.12 -6.26 -5.14
C GLN A 266 15.15 -6.46 -6.66
N PRO A 267 14.61 -7.56 -7.21
CA PRO A 267 14.41 -7.68 -8.65
C PRO A 267 13.39 -6.65 -9.16
N HIS A 268 13.63 -6.10 -10.35
CA HIS A 268 12.71 -5.19 -11.02
C HIS A 268 11.35 -5.81 -11.32
N ASN A 269 11.32 -7.12 -11.54
CA ASN A 269 10.12 -7.92 -11.67
C ASN A 269 10.19 -9.14 -10.76
N THR A 270 9.12 -9.39 -10.03
CA THR A 270 9.05 -10.52 -9.11
C THR A 270 8.93 -11.81 -9.93
N ALA A 271 9.94 -12.69 -9.84
CA ALA A 271 9.95 -13.98 -10.52
C ALA A 271 8.98 -14.98 -9.86
N ILE A 272 7.68 -14.67 -9.86
CA ILE A 272 6.66 -15.43 -9.13
C ILE A 272 6.58 -16.89 -9.58
N ASP A 273 6.96 -17.17 -10.82
CA ASP A 273 7.05 -18.52 -11.40
C ASP A 273 8.05 -19.44 -10.69
N THR A 274 9.00 -18.86 -9.94
CA THR A 274 9.88 -19.61 -9.03
C THR A 274 9.08 -20.39 -8.00
N PHE A 275 7.91 -19.87 -7.60
CA PHE A 275 6.93 -20.55 -6.77
C PHE A 275 5.94 -21.30 -7.65
N ALA A 276 6.41 -22.39 -8.28
CA ALA A 276 5.60 -23.20 -9.18
C ALA A 276 4.33 -23.78 -8.50
N LEU A 277 4.31 -23.88 -7.16
CA LEU A 277 3.09 -24.18 -6.39
C LEU A 277 1.92 -23.23 -6.72
N LEU A 278 2.22 -21.95 -6.97
CA LEU A 278 1.22 -20.94 -7.29
C LEU A 278 0.91 -20.97 -8.79
N THR A 279 1.93 -20.87 -9.65
CA THR A 279 1.75 -20.78 -11.11
C THR A 279 1.06 -22.01 -11.70
N ASN A 280 1.34 -23.21 -11.16
CA ASN A 280 0.76 -24.47 -11.64
C ASN A 280 -0.53 -24.88 -10.92
N ALA A 281 -1.00 -24.10 -9.95
CA ALA A 281 -2.29 -24.35 -9.33
C ALA A 281 -3.40 -24.31 -10.39
N ARG A 282 -4.32 -25.27 -10.30
CA ARG A 282 -5.50 -25.34 -11.19
C ARG A 282 -6.40 -24.12 -10.97
N GLN A 283 -6.54 -23.67 -9.72
CA GLN A 283 -7.26 -22.44 -9.38
C GLN A 283 -6.54 -21.63 -8.28
N ARG A 284 -6.43 -20.33 -8.52
CA ARG A 284 -5.88 -19.32 -7.61
C ARG A 284 -6.99 -18.33 -7.25
N ILE A 285 -7.32 -18.24 -5.97
CA ILE A 285 -8.40 -17.40 -5.44
C ILE A 285 -7.79 -16.31 -4.57
N LEU A 286 -7.97 -15.04 -4.95
CA LEU A 286 -7.64 -13.88 -4.11
C LEU A 286 -8.89 -13.40 -3.40
N MET A 287 -8.85 -13.23 -2.09
CA MET A 287 -9.95 -12.64 -1.33
C MET A 287 -9.55 -11.27 -0.82
N SER A 288 -10.40 -10.25 -1.06
CA SER A 288 -10.11 -8.88 -0.61
C SER A 288 -11.35 -8.08 -0.20
N ALA A 289 -11.14 -7.07 0.64
CA ALA A 289 -12.14 -6.11 1.13
C ALA A 289 -12.28 -4.86 0.26
N ALA A 290 -11.14 -4.32 -0.14
CA ALA A 290 -11.02 -3.20 -1.04
C ALA A 290 -10.21 -3.68 -2.24
N THR A 291 -10.41 -3.13 -3.43
CA THR A 291 -9.61 -3.54 -4.59
C THR A 291 -9.52 -2.40 -5.57
N LYS A 292 -8.36 -1.77 -5.60
CA LYS A 292 -7.91 -1.03 -6.77
C LYS A 292 -6.43 -1.29 -7.12
N ASP A 293 -5.67 -2.11 -6.36
CA ASP A 293 -4.23 -2.32 -6.60
C ASP A 293 -4.07 -3.49 -7.54
N ASP A 294 -4.69 -3.27 -8.70
CA ASP A 294 -4.65 -4.15 -9.84
C ASP A 294 -3.21 -4.28 -10.36
N SER A 295 -2.34 -3.33 -10.01
CA SER A 295 -0.91 -3.33 -10.37
C SER A 295 -0.21 -4.56 -9.84
N PHE A 296 -0.33 -4.87 -8.54
CA PHE A 296 0.36 -6.05 -8.03
C PHE A 296 -0.30 -7.37 -8.43
N PHE A 297 -1.62 -7.42 -8.58
CA PHE A 297 -2.27 -8.63 -9.09
C PHE A 297 -1.75 -8.98 -10.49
N ILE A 298 -1.62 -7.99 -11.36
CA ILE A 298 -1.11 -8.18 -12.72
C ILE A 298 0.41 -8.41 -12.70
N LYS A 299 1.19 -7.44 -12.20
CA LYS A 299 2.67 -7.45 -12.27
C LYS A 299 3.33 -8.43 -11.30
N GLY A 300 2.83 -8.51 -10.06
CA GLY A 300 3.46 -9.28 -8.98
C GLY A 300 3.01 -10.74 -8.91
N LEU A 301 1.72 -11.02 -9.14
CA LEU A 301 1.15 -12.38 -9.05
C LEU A 301 0.86 -13.03 -10.41
N GLY A 302 0.96 -12.26 -11.50
CA GLY A 302 0.67 -12.76 -12.85
C GLY A 302 -0.80 -13.19 -13.01
N PHE A 303 -1.75 -12.48 -12.39
CA PHE A 303 -3.18 -12.71 -12.62
C PHE A 303 -3.62 -12.15 -13.97
N SER A 304 -4.57 -12.81 -14.60
CA SER A 304 -5.15 -12.33 -15.85
C SER A 304 -5.91 -11.01 -15.67
N ILE A 305 -5.84 -10.13 -16.68
CA ILE A 305 -6.62 -8.88 -16.72
C ILE A 305 -8.12 -9.19 -16.64
N ASP A 306 -8.57 -10.31 -17.21
CA ASP A 306 -9.97 -10.73 -17.15
C ASP A 306 -10.44 -10.96 -15.71
N ALA A 307 -9.63 -11.65 -14.90
CA ALA A 307 -9.95 -11.88 -13.48
C ALA A 307 -10.00 -10.57 -12.67
N VAL A 308 -9.16 -9.60 -13.03
CA VAL A 308 -9.14 -8.26 -12.41
C VAL A 308 -10.36 -7.43 -12.80
N ARG A 309 -10.75 -7.47 -14.08
CA ARG A 309 -11.91 -6.73 -14.62
C ARG A 309 -13.24 -7.32 -14.17
N ASN A 310 -13.29 -8.65 -14.01
CA ASN A 310 -14.49 -9.41 -13.71
C ASN A 310 -14.37 -10.13 -12.35
N PRO A 311 -14.19 -9.40 -11.23
CA PRO A 311 -14.16 -10.02 -9.92
C PRO A 311 -15.53 -10.59 -9.55
N LEU A 312 -15.54 -11.61 -8.71
CA LEU A 312 -16.74 -12.14 -8.12
C LEU A 312 -17.13 -11.28 -6.90
N THR A 313 -18.23 -10.54 -7.02
CA THR A 313 -18.76 -9.63 -6.00
C THR A 313 -20.16 -10.10 -5.54
N SER A 314 -20.64 -9.57 -4.42
CA SER A 314 -22.05 -9.64 -4.03
C SER A 314 -22.73 -8.29 -4.26
N GLU A 315 -23.95 -8.28 -4.82
CA GLU A 315 -24.68 -7.03 -5.10
C GLU A 315 -25.17 -6.29 -3.83
N THR A 316 -25.11 -6.93 -2.65
CA THR A 316 -25.61 -6.35 -1.38
C THR A 316 -24.79 -6.77 -0.16
N PRO A 317 -24.69 -5.92 0.89
CA PRO A 317 -24.96 -4.47 0.93
C PRO A 317 -23.86 -3.63 0.26
N LYS A 318 -24.21 -2.42 -0.24
CA LYS A 318 -23.30 -1.49 -0.94
C LYS A 318 -22.25 -0.83 -0.03
N TRP A 319 -22.49 -0.82 1.27
CA TRP A 319 -21.63 -0.20 2.28
C TRP A 319 -21.73 -0.98 3.59
N SER A 320 -20.78 -0.75 4.50
CA SER A 320 -20.72 -1.45 5.79
C SER A 320 -20.38 -0.50 6.93
N GLY A 321 -21.29 -0.42 7.90
CA GLY A 321 -21.14 0.31 9.15
C GLY A 321 -20.97 1.83 9.00
N GLU A 322 -21.14 2.53 10.10
CA GLU A 322 -21.23 3.99 10.12
C GLU A 322 -19.87 4.64 10.42
N LYS A 323 -19.43 5.53 9.54
CA LYS A 323 -18.19 6.29 9.69
C LYS A 323 -18.50 7.78 9.62
N MET A 324 -18.46 8.47 10.76
CA MET A 324 -18.51 9.93 10.78
C MET A 324 -17.10 10.47 10.59
N ILE A 325 -16.81 11.04 9.42
CA ILE A 325 -15.51 11.65 9.13
C ILE A 325 -15.57 13.12 9.54
N LEU A 326 -14.63 13.57 10.37
CA LEU A 326 -14.47 14.95 10.80
C LEU A 326 -13.09 15.46 10.39
N ILE A 327 -13.06 16.69 9.89
CA ILE A 327 -11.84 17.41 9.52
C ILE A 327 -11.82 18.72 10.31
N PRO A 328 -11.36 18.71 11.58
CA PRO A 328 -11.55 19.84 12.51
C PRO A 328 -11.04 21.18 11.99
N TRP A 329 -9.91 21.17 11.29
CA TRP A 329 -9.31 22.37 10.67
C TRP A 329 -10.24 23.08 9.67
N LEU A 330 -11.17 22.34 9.03
CA LEU A 330 -12.16 22.93 8.12
C LEU A 330 -13.36 23.53 8.85
N VAL A 331 -13.65 23.08 10.08
CA VAL A 331 -14.68 23.67 10.93
C VAL A 331 -14.18 25.00 11.50
N ASP A 332 -12.95 25.02 11.98
CA ASP A 332 -12.28 26.21 12.52
C ASP A 332 -10.76 26.07 12.31
N GLN A 333 -10.18 27.04 11.61
CA GLN A 333 -8.76 27.04 11.23
C GLN A 333 -7.81 27.15 12.44
N THR A 334 -8.32 27.50 13.62
CA THR A 334 -7.56 27.49 14.87
C THR A 334 -7.36 26.09 15.44
N ILE A 335 -8.09 25.09 14.93
CA ILE A 335 -8.00 23.69 15.34
C ILE A 335 -6.99 22.97 14.44
N ASP A 336 -5.72 23.23 14.70
CA ASP A 336 -4.62 22.54 14.04
C ASP A 336 -4.36 21.13 14.63
N ARG A 337 -3.36 20.46 14.08
CA ARG A 337 -2.95 19.10 14.51
C ARG A 337 -2.66 19.05 16.01
N ASP A 338 -1.87 20.00 16.51
CA ASP A 338 -1.40 19.99 17.89
C ASP A 338 -2.55 20.24 18.86
N HIS A 339 -3.51 21.10 18.48
CA HIS A 339 -4.75 21.28 19.23
C HIS A 339 -5.53 19.98 19.39
N VAL A 340 -5.72 19.21 18.31
CA VAL A 340 -6.46 17.93 18.35
C VAL A 340 -5.75 16.92 19.24
N ILE A 341 -4.43 16.78 19.11
CA ILE A 341 -3.62 15.87 19.93
C ILE A 341 -3.74 16.26 21.40
N ALA A 342 -3.56 17.54 21.73
CA ALA A 342 -3.63 18.05 23.10
C ALA A 342 -4.98 17.78 23.77
N LYS A 343 -6.08 17.70 23.01
CA LYS A 343 -7.43 17.48 23.54
C LYS A 343 -7.83 16.01 23.62
N LEU A 344 -7.37 15.16 22.69
CA LEU A 344 -7.83 13.77 22.57
C LEU A 344 -6.81 12.72 23.03
N ALA A 345 -5.51 13.01 22.94
CA ALA A 345 -4.45 12.09 23.34
C ALA A 345 -4.37 11.82 24.85
N PRO A 346 -4.59 12.81 25.76
CA PRO A 346 -4.40 12.61 27.20
C PRO A 346 -5.14 11.42 27.80
N THR A 347 -4.49 10.78 28.78
CA THR A 347 -5.09 9.73 29.61
C THR A 347 -6.33 10.27 30.32
N SER A 348 -7.45 9.59 30.16
CA SER A 348 -8.70 9.92 30.87
C SER A 348 -9.57 8.67 30.98
N SER A 349 -10.48 8.65 31.96
CA SER A 349 -11.42 7.52 32.12
C SER A 349 -12.38 7.49 30.94
N LYS A 350 -12.19 6.55 30.01
CA LYS A 350 -13.01 6.40 28.79
C LYS A 350 -13.79 5.09 28.82
N SER A 351 -15.00 5.09 28.27
CA SER A 351 -15.82 3.87 28.10
C SER A 351 -15.51 3.12 26.80
N PHE A 352 -14.61 3.66 25.98
CA PHE A 352 -14.23 3.13 24.67
C PHE A 352 -12.79 3.54 24.32
N GLY A 353 -12.16 2.78 23.44
CA GLY A 353 -10.81 3.05 22.96
C GLY A 353 -10.73 4.24 21.99
N VAL A 354 -9.64 4.99 22.13
CA VAL A 354 -9.19 6.03 21.17
C VAL A 354 -7.89 5.56 20.57
N VAL A 355 -7.83 5.49 19.24
CA VAL A 355 -6.65 4.97 18.52
C VAL A 355 -6.18 6.01 17.50
N ALA A 356 -4.87 6.25 17.43
CA ALA A 356 -4.24 7.11 16.45
C ALA A 356 -3.36 6.30 15.48
N LEU A 357 -3.64 6.41 14.18
CA LEU A 357 -2.80 5.91 13.09
C LEU A 357 -1.91 7.05 12.62
N VAL A 358 -0.62 6.96 12.91
CA VAL A 358 0.33 8.04 12.68
C VAL A 358 1.29 7.66 11.56
N SER A 359 1.53 8.59 10.64
CA SER A 359 2.37 8.35 9.45
C SER A 359 3.80 7.95 9.82
N SER A 360 4.46 8.63 10.78
CA SER A 360 5.87 8.38 11.14
C SER A 360 6.11 8.23 12.64
N GLY A 361 7.25 7.62 13.00
CA GLY A 361 7.69 7.51 14.39
C GLY A 361 7.95 8.89 15.03
N GLN A 362 8.49 9.84 14.25
CA GLN A 362 8.73 11.21 14.71
C GLN A 362 7.43 11.90 15.12
N ARG A 363 6.38 11.80 14.29
CA ARG A 363 5.05 12.35 14.61
C ARG A 363 4.39 11.68 15.81
N ALA A 364 4.71 10.41 16.06
CA ALA A 364 4.18 9.69 17.21
C ALA A 364 4.74 10.23 18.54
N LEU A 365 5.94 10.82 18.55
CA LEU A 365 6.54 11.41 19.76
C LEU A 365 5.69 12.57 20.31
N ASP A 366 4.98 13.31 19.45
CA ASP A 366 4.10 14.39 19.89
C ASP A 366 2.98 13.87 20.81
N TYR A 367 2.49 12.66 20.55
CA TYR A 367 1.50 11.99 21.39
C TYR A 367 2.08 11.51 22.73
N GLU A 368 3.36 11.15 22.78
CA GLU A 368 4.05 10.73 24.01
C GLU A 368 4.08 11.87 25.04
N THR A 369 4.20 13.12 24.57
CA THR A 369 4.11 14.33 25.39
C THR A 369 2.79 14.41 26.18
N TYR A 370 1.72 13.79 25.65
CA TYR A 370 0.40 13.71 26.27
C TYR A 370 0.13 12.35 26.94
N LYS A 371 1.17 11.56 27.23
CA LYS A 371 1.10 10.23 27.88
C LYS A 371 0.33 9.17 27.09
N ALA A 372 0.17 9.36 25.78
CA ALA A 372 -0.40 8.30 24.94
C ALA A 372 0.57 7.11 24.85
N LYS A 373 0.01 5.91 24.68
CA LYS A 373 0.79 4.67 24.58
C LYS A 373 1.19 4.42 23.13
N ILE A 374 2.47 4.55 22.80
CA ILE A 374 2.99 4.17 21.49
C ILE A 374 3.27 2.67 21.45
N ALA A 375 2.57 1.93 20.58
CA ALA A 375 2.84 0.51 20.38
C ALA A 375 3.96 0.31 19.35
N ARG A 376 5.08 -0.23 19.82
CA ARG A 376 6.22 -0.65 18.99
C ARG A 376 6.00 -2.05 18.45
N ALA A 377 6.74 -2.46 17.41
CA ALA A 377 6.51 -3.71 16.66
C ALA A 377 6.35 -4.97 17.54
N GLY A 378 7.07 -5.06 18.67
CA GLY A 378 6.95 -6.17 19.62
C GLY A 378 5.69 -6.14 20.51
N ASP A 379 5.12 -4.96 20.76
CA ASP A 379 4.10 -4.73 21.78
C ASP A 379 2.68 -4.61 21.20
N ILE A 380 2.54 -4.48 19.87
CA ILE A 380 1.26 -4.25 19.19
C ILE A 380 0.22 -5.32 19.59
N SER A 381 0.60 -6.60 19.54
CA SER A 381 -0.34 -7.69 19.84
C SER A 381 -0.89 -7.61 21.26
N GLU A 382 -0.03 -7.26 22.23
CA GLU A 382 -0.44 -7.11 23.63
C GLU A 382 -1.30 -5.86 23.83
N ALA A 383 -0.92 -4.74 23.21
CA ALA A 383 -1.68 -3.49 23.27
C ALA A 383 -3.09 -3.66 22.69
N LEU A 384 -3.23 -4.36 21.56
CA LEU A 384 -4.54 -4.66 20.95
C LEU A 384 -5.38 -5.60 21.83
N ARG A 385 -4.76 -6.60 22.47
CA ARG A 385 -5.48 -7.45 23.44
C ARG A 385 -5.94 -6.65 24.66
N ALA A 386 -5.17 -5.68 25.11
CA ALA A 386 -5.55 -4.81 26.22
C ALA A 386 -6.79 -3.97 25.88
N LEU A 387 -6.82 -3.36 24.69
CA LEU A 387 -8.01 -2.64 24.19
C LEU A 387 -9.24 -3.55 24.15
N LYS A 388 -9.11 -4.75 23.58
CA LYS A 388 -10.23 -5.73 23.50
C LYS A 388 -10.71 -6.23 24.87
N ARG A 389 -9.90 -6.07 25.92
CA ARG A 389 -10.28 -6.39 27.31
C ARG A 389 -10.86 -5.20 28.09
N GLY A 390 -11.02 -4.03 27.45
CA GLY A 390 -11.63 -2.86 28.07
C GLY A 390 -10.62 -1.86 28.68
N SER A 391 -9.33 -1.96 28.38
CA SER A 391 -8.34 -0.98 28.82
C SER A 391 -8.34 0.21 27.88
N PHE A 392 -9.04 1.29 28.26
CA PHE A 392 -9.34 2.43 27.39
C PHE A 392 -8.76 3.76 27.86
N ASP A 393 -8.12 3.80 29.02
CA ASP A 393 -7.71 5.06 29.64
C ASP A 393 -6.70 5.83 28.77
N ASP A 394 -5.75 5.10 28.20
CA ASP A 394 -4.70 5.64 27.35
C ASP A 394 -5.10 5.59 25.87
N THR A 395 -4.76 6.64 25.15
CA THR A 395 -4.83 6.65 23.68
C THR A 395 -3.74 5.74 23.11
N LEU A 396 -4.11 4.80 22.24
CA LEU A 396 -3.16 3.90 21.59
C LEU A 396 -2.66 4.51 20.28
N VAL A 397 -1.34 4.65 20.14
CA VAL A 397 -0.70 5.17 18.92
C VAL A 397 -0.04 4.04 18.15
N LEU A 398 -0.36 3.95 16.87
CA LEU A 398 0.11 2.92 15.94
C LEU A 398 0.83 3.59 14.77
N VAL A 399 2.15 3.37 14.69
CA VAL A 399 3.00 3.99 13.67
C VAL A 399 2.97 3.21 12.37
N ASN A 400 2.55 3.86 11.29
CA ASN A 400 2.42 3.33 9.93
C ASN A 400 1.74 1.95 9.85
N ARG A 401 0.74 1.71 10.71
CA ARG A 401 -0.05 0.46 10.76
C ARG A 401 -1.49 0.73 10.34
N TYR A 402 -1.65 1.12 9.09
CA TYR A 402 -2.96 1.26 8.45
C TYR A 402 -3.60 -0.13 8.16
N ASP A 403 -2.78 -1.19 8.17
CA ASP A 403 -3.16 -2.56 7.82
C ASP A 403 -2.89 -3.62 8.88
N GLY A 404 -3.58 -4.76 8.78
CA GLY A 404 -3.35 -5.95 9.62
C GLY A 404 -3.84 -5.87 11.06
N ILE A 405 -4.58 -4.82 11.42
CA ILE A 405 -5.09 -4.58 12.78
C ILE A 405 -6.62 -4.70 12.83
N ASP A 406 -7.12 -5.11 13.98
CA ASP A 406 -8.52 -5.38 14.26
C ASP A 406 -8.98 -4.65 15.53
N LEU A 407 -9.83 -3.64 15.35
CA LEU A 407 -10.36 -2.77 16.41
C LEU A 407 -11.91 -2.75 16.37
N PRO A 408 -12.59 -3.81 16.83
CA PRO A 408 -14.04 -3.91 16.74
C PRO A 408 -14.72 -3.17 17.90
N ASP A 409 -15.94 -2.67 17.64
CA ASP A 409 -16.87 -2.18 18.67
C ASP A 409 -16.23 -1.16 19.63
N GLU A 410 -16.30 -1.38 20.95
CA GLU A 410 -15.76 -0.47 21.96
C GLU A 410 -14.24 -0.36 21.93
N ALA A 411 -13.53 -1.27 21.24
CA ALA A 411 -12.07 -1.20 21.13
C ALA A 411 -11.60 0.05 20.39
N CYS A 412 -12.44 0.65 19.53
CA CYS A 412 -12.14 1.91 18.86
C CYS A 412 -13.40 2.65 18.41
N ARG A 413 -13.90 3.61 19.21
CA ARG A 413 -15.00 4.50 18.79
C ARG A 413 -14.51 5.84 18.24
N ILE A 414 -13.26 6.21 18.53
CA ILE A 414 -12.59 7.38 17.94
C ILE A 414 -11.29 6.92 17.30
N LEU A 415 -11.18 7.13 15.99
CA LEU A 415 -9.99 6.87 15.20
C LEU A 415 -9.39 8.18 14.71
N ILE A 416 -8.14 8.47 15.08
CA ILE A 416 -7.39 9.62 14.57
C ILE A 416 -6.47 9.12 13.44
N VAL A 417 -6.55 9.74 12.27
CA VAL A 417 -5.63 9.49 11.15
C VAL A 417 -4.75 10.71 10.99
N ASP A 418 -3.46 10.58 11.35
CA ASP A 418 -2.50 11.68 11.44
C ASP A 418 -1.42 11.62 10.34
N GLY A 419 -1.65 12.44 9.32
CA GLY A 419 -0.78 12.60 8.16
C GLY A 419 -0.95 11.51 7.10
N LEU A 420 -0.37 11.77 5.93
CA LEU A 420 -0.44 10.87 4.79
C LEU A 420 0.42 9.62 4.99
N PRO A 421 -0.11 8.38 4.80
CA PRO A 421 0.70 7.17 4.82
C PRO A 421 1.79 7.18 3.74
N TYR A 422 3.01 6.77 4.06
CA TYR A 422 4.12 6.63 3.09
C TYR A 422 4.57 5.18 2.94
N SER A 423 5.21 4.84 1.80
CA SER A 423 5.77 3.50 1.61
C SER A 423 6.98 3.25 2.52
N ASN A 424 7.02 2.08 3.16
CA ASN A 424 8.18 1.65 3.94
C ASN A 424 9.33 1.15 3.07
N SER A 425 9.12 0.89 1.77
CA SER A 425 10.18 0.44 0.88
C SER A 425 10.92 1.63 0.25
N LEU A 426 12.24 1.63 0.33
CA LEU A 426 13.10 2.61 -0.34
C LEU A 426 12.88 2.61 -1.86
N ILE A 427 12.67 1.44 -2.46
CA ILE A 427 12.35 1.30 -3.88
C ILE A 427 11.01 1.96 -4.21
N ASP A 428 9.98 1.68 -3.42
CA ASP A 428 8.68 2.32 -3.63
C ASP A 428 8.78 3.84 -3.44
N ARG A 429 9.53 4.32 -2.44
CA ARG A 429 9.76 5.76 -2.24
C ARG A 429 10.49 6.39 -3.43
N TYR A 430 11.47 5.69 -4.01
CA TYR A 430 12.14 6.16 -5.22
C TYR A 430 11.16 6.24 -6.41
N GLU A 431 10.31 5.23 -6.59
CA GLU A 431 9.27 5.28 -7.63
C GLU A 431 8.26 6.41 -7.38
N GLU A 432 7.85 6.64 -6.13
CA GLU A 432 6.96 7.74 -5.73
C GLU A 432 7.58 9.10 -6.11
N ASN A 433 8.85 9.33 -5.77
CA ASN A 433 9.59 10.55 -6.12
C ASN A 433 9.75 10.74 -7.63
N CYS A 434 9.89 9.64 -8.39
CA CYS A 434 9.98 9.69 -9.85
C CYS A 434 8.62 9.83 -10.54
N ARG A 435 7.52 9.57 -9.83
CA ARG A 435 6.18 9.44 -10.43
C ARG A 435 5.14 10.25 -9.64
N GLU A 436 5.44 11.52 -9.37
CA GLU A 436 4.66 12.46 -8.53
C GLU A 436 3.16 12.59 -8.87
N THR A 437 2.70 12.06 -10.02
CA THR A 437 1.28 12.04 -10.45
C THR A 437 0.81 10.67 -10.99
N SER A 438 1.49 9.57 -10.66
CA SER A 438 1.08 8.26 -11.16
C SER A 438 -0.23 7.78 -10.54
N ASP A 439 -1.16 7.32 -11.38
CA ASP A 439 -2.40 6.68 -10.94
C ASP A 439 -2.07 5.50 -9.99
N THR A 440 -1.00 4.75 -10.25
CA THR A 440 -0.63 3.58 -9.44
C THR A 440 -0.27 3.96 -8.00
N MET A 441 0.46 5.06 -7.80
CA MET A 441 0.86 5.52 -6.47
C MET A 441 -0.31 6.10 -5.71
N ASN A 442 -1.11 6.94 -6.38
CA ASN A 442 -2.31 7.50 -5.78
C ASN A 442 -3.35 6.42 -5.43
N VAL A 443 -3.50 5.38 -6.26
CA VAL A 443 -4.33 4.21 -5.95
C VAL A 443 -3.86 3.51 -4.68
N ARG A 444 -2.54 3.28 -4.53
CA ARG A 444 -1.96 2.63 -3.35
C ARG A 444 -2.15 3.47 -2.08
N GLN A 445 -1.90 4.78 -2.17
CA GLN A 445 -2.12 5.70 -1.04
C GLN A 445 -3.60 5.76 -0.65
N ALA A 446 -4.51 5.92 -1.62
CA ALA A 446 -5.95 5.94 -1.38
C ALA A 446 -6.43 4.66 -0.68
N GLN A 447 -5.88 3.49 -1.02
CA GLN A 447 -6.19 2.25 -0.34
C GLN A 447 -5.70 2.17 1.09
N ARG A 448 -4.46 2.58 1.36
CA ARG A 448 -3.94 2.57 2.74
C ARG A 448 -4.78 3.47 3.64
N ILE A 449 -5.18 4.63 3.12
CA ILE A 449 -6.14 5.51 3.79
C ILE A 449 -7.48 4.77 3.99
N GLU A 450 -8.10 4.25 2.93
CA GLU A 450 -9.39 3.54 2.99
C GLU A 450 -9.39 2.35 3.96
N GLN A 451 -8.31 1.58 3.98
CA GLN A 451 -8.12 0.49 4.93
C GLN A 451 -7.99 0.99 6.35
N GLY A 452 -7.20 2.05 6.59
CA GLY A 452 -7.12 2.75 7.87
C GLY A 452 -8.50 3.19 8.36
N LEU A 453 -9.28 3.86 7.50
CA LEU A 453 -10.66 4.29 7.78
C LEU A 453 -11.60 3.11 8.07
N GLY A 454 -11.30 1.91 7.56
CA GLY A 454 -12.06 0.69 7.81
C GLY A 454 -11.75 -0.01 9.13
N ARG A 455 -10.67 0.34 9.84
CA ARG A 455 -10.21 -0.43 11.02
C ARG A 455 -11.13 -0.30 12.23
N GLY A 456 -11.80 0.85 12.39
CA GLY A 456 -12.74 1.09 13.50
C GLY A 456 -14.17 0.59 13.27
N VAL A 457 -14.46 -0.05 12.12
CA VAL A 457 -15.82 -0.51 11.79
C VAL A 457 -15.78 -1.89 11.13
N ARG A 458 -16.33 -2.91 11.79
CA ARG A 458 -16.30 -4.31 11.30
C ARG A 458 -17.66 -4.94 10.97
N GLY A 459 -18.75 -4.37 11.47
CA GLY A 459 -20.10 -4.85 11.26
C GLY A 459 -20.99 -3.84 10.54
N GLU A 460 -22.09 -4.32 9.98
CA GLU A 460 -23.14 -3.47 9.39
C GLU A 460 -23.71 -2.45 10.38
N LYS A 461 -23.76 -2.82 11.67
CA LYS A 461 -24.29 -1.99 12.76
C LYS A 461 -23.20 -1.31 13.60
N ASP A 462 -21.94 -1.53 13.27
CA ASP A 462 -20.81 -0.94 13.99
C ASP A 462 -20.62 0.52 13.57
N TYR A 463 -19.98 1.32 14.41
CA TYR A 463 -19.85 2.76 14.20
C TYR A 463 -18.56 3.33 14.81
N CYS A 464 -17.97 4.30 14.11
CA CYS A 464 -16.75 4.97 14.52
C CYS A 464 -16.76 6.44 14.07
N CYS A 465 -16.26 7.33 14.94
CA CYS A 465 -15.93 8.69 14.59
C CYS A 465 -14.45 8.76 14.16
N ILE A 466 -14.20 9.24 12.95
CA ILE A 466 -12.87 9.29 12.35
C ILE A 466 -12.45 10.75 12.21
N ILE A 467 -11.31 11.10 12.78
CA ILE A 467 -10.77 12.46 12.78
C ILE A 467 -9.54 12.48 11.88
N LEU A 468 -9.58 13.29 10.83
CA LEU A 468 -8.47 13.44 9.88
C LEU A 468 -7.68 14.69 10.22
N ILE A 469 -6.38 14.52 10.48
CA ILE A 469 -5.46 15.63 10.76
C ILE A 469 -4.19 15.50 9.90
N GLY A 470 -3.55 16.64 9.61
CA GLY A 470 -2.40 16.74 8.71
C GLY A 470 -2.77 17.32 7.34
N GLY A 471 -2.07 18.37 6.93
CA GLY A 471 -2.37 19.11 5.68
C GLY A 471 -2.18 18.27 4.42
N ASP A 472 -1.18 17.38 4.40
CA ASP A 472 -0.91 16.44 3.31
C ASP A 472 -2.08 15.45 3.10
N LEU A 473 -2.58 14.85 4.19
CA LEU A 473 -3.73 13.95 4.17
C LEU A 473 -5.00 14.67 3.70
N VAL A 474 -5.28 15.86 4.26
CA VAL A 474 -6.48 16.64 3.90
C VAL A 474 -6.42 17.07 2.43
N ARG A 475 -5.26 17.51 1.93
CA ARG A 475 -5.06 17.84 0.50
C ARG A 475 -5.31 16.63 -0.38
N PHE A 476 -4.77 15.47 -0.03
CA PHE A 476 -4.95 14.23 -0.79
C PHE A 476 -6.41 13.78 -0.86
N ILE A 477 -7.17 13.90 0.23
CA ILE A 477 -8.57 13.46 0.28
C ILE A 477 -9.50 14.41 -0.50
N ARG A 478 -9.16 15.70 -0.54
CA ARG A 478 -9.96 16.75 -1.18
C ARG A 478 -9.70 16.94 -2.66
N SER A 479 -8.46 16.73 -3.12
CA SER A 479 -8.12 17.00 -4.52
C SER A 479 -8.98 16.15 -5.46
N ALA A 480 -9.55 16.80 -6.49
CA ALA A 480 -10.33 16.12 -7.52
C ALA A 480 -9.49 15.08 -8.30
N GLU A 481 -8.17 15.28 -8.37
CA GLU A 481 -7.24 14.40 -9.06
C GLU A 481 -7.03 13.07 -8.32
N THR A 482 -7.09 13.09 -6.98
CA THR A 482 -6.82 11.94 -6.11
C THR A 482 -8.10 11.31 -5.55
N ASN A 483 -9.16 12.09 -5.34
CA ASN A 483 -10.42 11.60 -4.78
C ASN A 483 -11.01 10.45 -5.62
N LYS A 484 -10.84 10.49 -6.95
CA LYS A 484 -11.29 9.45 -7.88
C LYS A 484 -10.71 8.04 -7.58
N TYR A 485 -9.60 7.95 -6.85
CA TYR A 485 -8.99 6.68 -6.50
C TYR A 485 -9.60 6.01 -5.26
N PHE A 486 -10.43 6.66 -4.46
CA PHE A 486 -11.15 5.99 -3.36
C PHE A 486 -12.35 5.16 -3.85
N SER A 487 -12.75 4.12 -3.12
CA SER A 487 -13.97 3.36 -3.45
C SER A 487 -15.22 4.26 -3.46
N PRO A 488 -16.30 3.90 -4.18
CA PRO A 488 -17.55 4.67 -4.15
C PRO A 488 -18.06 4.93 -2.73
N GLN A 489 -17.96 3.94 -1.84
CA GLN A 489 -18.29 4.07 -0.42
C GLN A 489 -17.43 5.14 0.26
N THR A 490 -16.11 5.03 0.17
CA THR A 490 -15.19 5.97 0.84
C THR A 490 -15.29 7.38 0.26
N ARG A 491 -15.49 7.54 -1.05
CA ARG A 491 -15.75 8.86 -1.66
C ARG A 491 -16.99 9.50 -1.10
N LYS A 492 -18.09 8.74 -0.95
CA LYS A 492 -19.33 9.27 -0.37
C LYS A 492 -19.12 9.65 1.10
N GLN A 493 -18.42 8.83 1.88
CA GLN A 493 -18.08 9.12 3.28
C GLN A 493 -17.22 10.38 3.43
N ILE A 494 -16.21 10.56 2.56
CA ILE A 494 -15.39 11.77 2.50
C ILE A 494 -16.27 12.98 2.16
N GLY A 495 -17.13 12.85 1.15
CA GLY A 495 -18.08 13.90 0.76
C GLY A 495 -18.96 14.34 1.94
N LEU A 496 -19.54 13.39 2.66
CA LEU A 496 -20.30 13.68 3.88
C LEU A 496 -19.44 14.37 4.96
N GLY A 497 -18.18 13.96 5.12
CA GLY A 497 -17.27 14.62 6.06
C GLY A 497 -16.98 16.08 5.69
N LEU A 498 -16.90 16.41 4.40
CA LEU A 498 -16.78 17.79 3.91
C LEU A 498 -18.08 18.57 4.15
N GLU A 499 -19.24 17.98 3.86
CA GLU A 499 -20.54 18.60 4.15
C GLU A 499 -20.72 18.90 5.66
N ILE A 500 -20.32 17.96 6.54
CA ILE A 500 -20.33 18.16 8.00
C ILE A 500 -19.38 19.28 8.42
N ALA A 501 -18.22 19.40 7.79
CA ALA A 501 -17.28 20.47 8.07
C ALA A 501 -17.87 21.85 7.71
N ASP A 502 -18.50 21.98 6.54
CA ASP A 502 -19.17 23.21 6.09
C ASP A 502 -20.34 23.60 7.01
N MET A 503 -21.13 22.60 7.45
CA MET A 503 -22.20 22.81 8.44
C MET A 503 -21.64 23.29 9.79
N GLY A 504 -20.54 22.67 10.25
CA GLY A 504 -19.89 23.03 11.50
C GLY A 504 -19.27 24.44 11.46
N GLU A 505 -18.65 24.82 10.35
CA GLU A 505 -18.12 26.17 10.13
C GLU A 505 -19.23 27.21 10.18
N SER A 506 -20.37 26.91 9.54
CA SER A 506 -21.56 27.77 9.56
C SER A 506 -22.14 27.91 10.97
N GLU A 507 -22.28 26.80 11.72
CA GLU A 507 -22.76 26.84 13.11
C GLU A 507 -21.84 27.66 14.01
N SER A 508 -20.52 27.48 13.90
CA SER A 508 -19.55 28.24 14.71
C SER A 508 -19.68 29.75 14.45
N LYS A 509 -19.82 30.15 13.18
CA LYS A 509 -20.03 31.56 12.79
C LYS A 509 -21.36 32.12 13.27
N ASP A 510 -22.46 31.38 13.09
CA ASP A 510 -23.81 31.85 13.41
C ASP A 510 -24.10 31.89 14.91
N THR A 511 -23.54 30.96 15.68
CA THR A 511 -23.79 30.84 17.12
C THR A 511 -22.72 31.50 17.98
N GLY A 512 -21.58 31.88 17.41
CA GLY A 512 -20.41 32.37 18.14
C GLY A 512 -19.77 31.33 19.08
N LYS A 513 -20.13 30.05 18.93
CA LYS A 513 -19.51 28.95 19.69
C LYS A 513 -18.07 28.74 19.23
N ASN A 514 -17.20 28.36 20.17
CA ASN A 514 -15.85 27.92 19.86
C ASN A 514 -15.90 26.71 18.90
N GLY A 515 -15.11 26.72 17.83
CA GLY A 515 -15.12 25.64 16.84
C GLY A 515 -14.85 24.25 17.44
N TRP A 516 -14.03 24.16 18.49
CA TRP A 516 -13.77 22.90 19.17
C TRP A 516 -15.02 22.35 19.86
N ASP A 517 -15.87 23.21 20.42
CA ASP A 517 -17.12 22.79 21.03
C ASP A 517 -18.09 22.23 19.98
N VAL A 518 -18.09 22.80 18.77
CA VAL A 518 -18.85 22.28 17.62
C VAL A 518 -18.34 20.90 17.24
N VAL A 519 -17.02 20.72 17.08
CA VAL A 519 -16.41 19.41 16.77
C VAL A 519 -16.75 18.38 17.84
N ILE A 520 -16.65 18.71 19.13
CA ILE A 520 -17.03 17.81 20.23
C ILE A 520 -18.53 17.47 20.19
N SER A 521 -19.38 18.43 19.82
CA SER A 521 -20.81 18.17 19.69
C SER A 521 -21.10 17.15 18.59
N LEU A 522 -20.41 17.24 17.45
CA LEU A 522 -20.52 16.28 16.33
C LEU A 522 -20.03 14.88 16.75
N ILE A 523 -18.87 14.80 17.43
CA ILE A 523 -18.37 13.54 18.01
C ILE A 523 -19.43 12.92 18.92
N ARG A 524 -20.05 13.71 19.80
CA ARG A 524 -21.13 13.23 20.70
C ARG A 524 -22.36 12.74 19.94
N GLN A 525 -22.74 13.37 18.83
CA GLN A 525 -23.87 12.91 18.01
C GLN A 525 -23.63 11.49 17.46
N SER A 526 -22.42 11.21 16.97
CA SER A 526 -22.06 9.86 16.53
C SER A 526 -22.02 8.87 17.72
N LEU A 527 -21.32 9.23 18.80
CA LEU A 527 -21.14 8.35 19.95
C LEU A 527 -22.45 8.01 20.67
N ASN A 528 -23.36 8.98 20.78
CA ASN A 528 -24.68 8.82 21.40
C ASN A 528 -25.73 8.22 20.44
N ARG A 529 -25.34 7.81 19.23
CA ARG A 529 -26.23 7.18 18.24
C ARG A 529 -27.46 8.04 17.93
N ASN A 530 -27.25 9.34 17.69
CA ASN A 530 -28.33 10.25 17.31
C ASN A 530 -29.15 9.69 16.13
N GLU A 531 -30.49 9.67 16.25
CA GLU A 531 -31.38 9.07 15.26
C GLU A 531 -31.38 9.81 13.92
N ASP A 532 -31.30 11.15 13.96
CA ASP A 532 -31.29 11.99 12.76
C ASP A 532 -30.01 11.78 11.96
N TRP A 533 -28.87 11.70 12.65
CA TRP A 533 -27.58 11.35 12.04
C TRP A 533 -27.63 9.98 11.37
N LYS A 534 -28.15 8.95 12.05
CA LYS A 534 -28.28 7.60 11.47
C LYS A 534 -29.16 7.59 10.22
N ALA A 535 -30.29 8.29 10.28
CA ALA A 535 -31.22 8.39 9.16
C ALA A 535 -30.60 9.13 7.97
N TYR A 536 -29.93 10.26 8.22
CA TYR A 536 -29.21 11.03 7.22
C TYR A 536 -28.08 10.20 6.58
N TYR A 537 -27.24 9.56 7.39
CA TYR A 537 -26.13 8.72 6.92
C TYR A 537 -26.62 7.58 6.03
N THR A 538 -27.63 6.83 6.49
CA THR A 538 -28.20 5.69 5.75
C THR A 538 -28.74 6.15 4.39
N THR A 539 -29.53 7.23 4.38
CA THR A 539 -30.11 7.79 3.14
C THR A 539 -29.03 8.16 2.12
N GLN A 540 -27.95 8.80 2.59
CA GLN A 540 -26.87 9.24 1.73
C GLN A 540 -26.03 8.08 1.19
N MET A 541 -25.83 7.04 2.01
CA MET A 541 -25.02 5.87 1.63
C MET A 541 -25.78 4.90 0.71
N ASP A 542 -27.10 4.78 0.84
CA ASP A 542 -27.91 3.93 -0.05
C ASP A 542 -27.96 4.46 -1.51
N ALA A 543 -27.72 5.77 -1.67
CA ALA A 543 -27.64 6.45 -2.96
C ALA A 543 -26.33 6.21 -3.73
N ILE A 544 -25.38 5.42 -3.21
CA ILE A 544 -24.13 5.11 -3.90
C ILE A 544 -24.42 4.39 -5.22
N SER A 545 -23.80 4.88 -6.30
CA SER A 545 -23.73 4.24 -7.61
C SER A 545 -22.32 3.71 -7.87
N GLU A 546 -22.23 2.54 -8.52
CA GLU A 546 -20.95 2.02 -8.98
C GLU A 546 -20.48 2.78 -10.22
N ALA A 547 -19.21 3.16 -10.24
CA ALA A 547 -18.56 3.70 -11.42
C ALA A 547 -17.81 2.58 -12.16
N PRO A 548 -17.77 2.61 -13.51
CA PRO A 548 -17.06 1.60 -14.28
C PRO A 548 -15.55 1.63 -14.01
N ASN A 549 -14.92 0.44 -14.00
CA ASN A 549 -13.47 0.27 -13.85
C ASN A 549 -12.72 0.92 -15.03
N SER A 550 -11.58 1.57 -14.76
CA SER A 550 -10.76 2.21 -15.80
C SER A 550 -9.94 1.18 -16.60
N THR A 551 -10.38 0.91 -17.83
CA THR A 551 -9.78 -0.10 -18.73
C THR A 551 -8.34 0.22 -19.16
N SER A 552 -7.94 1.50 -19.20
CA SER A 552 -6.65 1.96 -19.75
C SER A 552 -5.45 1.61 -18.86
N LEU A 553 -5.60 1.66 -17.53
CA LEU A 553 -4.51 1.40 -16.59
C LEU A 553 -4.06 -0.06 -16.63
N HIS A 554 -5.00 -1.01 -16.79
CA HIS A 554 -4.68 -2.45 -16.83
C HIS A 554 -3.80 -2.82 -18.02
N ASN A 555 -4.04 -2.23 -19.19
CA ASN A 555 -3.25 -2.51 -20.39
C ASN A 555 -1.80 -2.02 -20.23
N LEU A 556 -1.63 -0.87 -19.58
CA LEU A 556 -0.32 -0.31 -19.28
C LEU A 556 0.46 -1.16 -18.28
N LEU A 557 -0.19 -1.65 -17.23
CA LEU A 557 0.41 -2.56 -16.24
C LEU A 557 0.84 -3.90 -16.87
N GLU A 558 0.07 -4.41 -17.83
CA GLU A 558 0.44 -5.61 -18.57
C GLU A 558 1.63 -5.38 -19.51
N ALA A 559 1.69 -4.23 -20.17
CA ALA A 559 2.82 -3.87 -21.02
C ALA A 559 4.11 -3.73 -20.19
N GLU A 560 4.05 -3.09 -19.02
CA GLU A 560 5.17 -3.04 -18.07
C GLU A 560 5.64 -4.46 -17.68
N ARG A 561 4.72 -5.36 -17.30
CA ARG A 561 5.07 -6.75 -16.94
C ARG A 561 5.74 -7.49 -18.11
N LYS A 562 5.14 -7.45 -19.30
CA LYS A 562 5.66 -8.13 -20.49
C LYS A 562 7.06 -7.63 -20.88
N ALA A 563 7.30 -6.33 -20.75
CA ALA A 563 8.63 -5.77 -21.03
C ALA A 563 9.69 -6.33 -20.08
N GLU A 564 9.39 -6.44 -18.79
CA GLU A 564 10.31 -7.04 -17.81
C GLU A 564 10.51 -8.54 -18.05
N GLU A 565 9.46 -9.29 -18.40
CA GLU A 565 9.57 -10.71 -18.77
C GLU A 565 10.47 -10.92 -19.98
N PHE A 566 10.33 -10.08 -21.02
CA PHE A 566 11.24 -10.11 -22.16
C PHE A 566 12.68 -9.79 -21.75
N ALA A 567 12.88 -8.81 -20.87
CA ALA A 567 14.21 -8.46 -20.39
C ALA A 567 14.87 -9.58 -19.58
N MET A 568 14.13 -10.24 -18.69
CA MET A 568 14.59 -11.41 -17.94
C MET A 568 14.92 -12.61 -18.85
N ALA A 569 14.25 -12.71 -20.00
CA ALA A 569 14.54 -13.72 -21.03
C ALA A 569 15.69 -13.33 -21.98
N GLY A 570 16.37 -12.20 -21.74
CA GLY A 570 17.43 -11.66 -22.60
C GLY A 570 16.94 -11.08 -23.93
N GLN A 571 15.62 -10.92 -24.11
CA GLN A 571 14.98 -10.40 -25.33
C GLN A 571 14.84 -8.88 -25.27
N TYR A 572 15.97 -8.18 -25.12
CA TYR A 572 15.99 -6.74 -24.86
C TYR A 572 15.37 -5.90 -25.98
N GLU A 573 15.50 -6.27 -27.27
CA GLU A 573 14.84 -5.50 -28.34
C GLU A 573 13.31 -5.55 -28.21
N LYS A 574 12.74 -6.70 -27.83
CA LYS A 574 11.30 -6.85 -27.62
C LYS A 574 10.84 -6.09 -26.39
N ALA A 575 11.63 -6.07 -25.32
CA ALA A 575 11.36 -5.25 -24.15
C ALA A 575 11.31 -3.76 -24.53
N CYS A 576 12.31 -3.26 -25.26
CA CYS A 576 12.34 -1.89 -25.77
C CYS A 576 11.14 -1.56 -26.68
N ALA A 577 10.76 -2.47 -27.59
CA ALA A 577 9.62 -2.29 -28.48
C ALA A 577 8.28 -2.27 -27.73
N THR A 578 8.14 -3.08 -26.68
CA THR A 578 6.94 -3.10 -25.83
C THR A 578 6.76 -1.76 -25.11
N ILE A 579 7.84 -1.22 -24.53
CA ILE A 579 7.82 0.11 -23.89
C ILE A 579 7.61 1.22 -24.92
N GLN A 580 8.17 1.10 -26.14
CA GLN A 580 7.91 2.05 -27.21
C GLN A 580 6.42 2.09 -27.56
N GLY A 581 5.75 0.94 -27.64
CA GLY A 581 4.30 0.88 -27.86
C GLY A 581 3.50 1.59 -26.76
N VAL A 582 3.98 1.59 -25.51
CA VAL A 582 3.39 2.41 -24.44
C VAL A 582 3.59 3.89 -24.74
N LEU A 583 4.82 4.32 -25.04
CA LEU A 583 5.15 5.73 -25.36
C LEU A 583 4.33 6.27 -26.54
N ASP A 584 4.06 5.44 -27.54
CA ASP A 584 3.27 5.81 -28.72
C ASP A 584 1.78 6.02 -28.39
N THR A 585 1.29 5.47 -27.29
CA THR A 585 -0.11 5.61 -26.84
C THR A 585 -0.34 6.85 -25.98
N ASN A 586 -0.25 8.05 -26.57
CA ASN A 586 -0.55 9.38 -25.98
C ASN A 586 -0.47 9.44 -24.44
N VAL A 587 0.69 9.06 -23.91
CA VAL A 587 0.93 8.99 -22.47
C VAL A 587 1.03 10.41 -21.94
N LEU A 588 0.48 10.66 -20.75
CA LEU A 588 0.63 11.96 -20.07
C LEU A 588 2.13 12.34 -20.03
N ALA A 589 2.45 13.59 -20.38
CA ALA A 589 3.83 14.08 -20.42
C ALA A 589 4.60 13.83 -19.10
N SER A 590 3.90 13.87 -17.96
CA SER A 590 4.48 13.57 -16.64
C SER A 590 4.96 12.12 -16.47
N ARG A 591 4.51 11.17 -17.31
CA ARG A 591 4.88 9.75 -17.25
C ARG A 591 5.87 9.34 -18.33
N GLU A 592 6.02 10.13 -19.37
CA GLU A 592 6.87 9.81 -20.52
C GLU A 592 8.33 9.59 -20.08
N GLY A 593 8.84 10.44 -19.17
CA GLY A 593 10.20 10.31 -18.63
C GLY A 593 10.45 8.94 -17.98
N TRP A 594 9.50 8.43 -17.19
CA TRP A 594 9.63 7.12 -16.53
C TRP A 594 9.79 5.98 -17.53
N TYR A 595 8.95 5.95 -18.57
CA TYR A 595 9.02 4.91 -19.59
C TYR A 595 10.28 5.04 -20.45
N LEU A 596 10.76 6.25 -20.72
CA LEU A 596 12.05 6.46 -21.37
C LEU A 596 13.21 5.92 -20.53
N GLN A 597 13.21 6.11 -19.20
CA GLN A 597 14.21 5.51 -18.31
C GLN A 597 14.11 3.97 -18.30
N MET A 598 12.89 3.41 -18.24
CA MET A 598 12.69 1.96 -18.34
C MET A 598 13.26 1.42 -19.67
N GLN A 599 12.96 2.09 -20.78
CA GLN A 599 13.48 1.74 -22.10
C GLN A 599 15.01 1.89 -22.17
N ALA A 600 15.57 2.96 -21.59
CA ALA A 600 17.01 3.21 -21.51
C ALA A 600 17.74 2.08 -20.77
N ARG A 601 17.17 1.60 -19.66
CA ARG A 601 17.70 0.45 -18.91
C ARG A 601 17.70 -0.83 -19.73
N HIS A 602 16.60 -1.14 -20.45
CA HIS A 602 16.58 -2.31 -21.34
C HIS A 602 17.58 -2.16 -22.50
N ARG A 603 17.68 -0.95 -23.07
CA ARG A 603 18.60 -0.64 -24.17
C ARG A 603 20.07 -0.73 -23.76
N HIS A 604 20.38 -0.57 -22.47
CA HIS A 604 21.74 -0.65 -21.92
C HIS A 604 22.45 -1.94 -22.29
N TRP A 605 21.72 -3.06 -22.29
CA TRP A 605 22.23 -4.39 -22.63
C TRP A 605 22.50 -4.59 -24.14
N ILE A 606 22.08 -3.64 -24.98
CA ILE A 606 22.29 -3.64 -26.43
C ILE A 606 23.33 -2.57 -26.82
N SER A 607 23.13 -1.34 -26.35
CA SER A 607 23.96 -0.17 -26.68
C SER A 607 23.97 0.81 -25.51
N GLY A 608 25.14 0.97 -24.89
CA GLY A 608 25.34 1.97 -23.82
C GLY A 608 25.15 3.40 -24.30
N THR A 609 25.47 3.71 -25.56
CA THR A 609 25.30 5.04 -26.15
C THR A 609 23.83 5.39 -26.33
N ASP A 610 23.04 4.51 -26.94
CA ASP A 610 21.61 4.73 -27.15
C ASP A 610 20.87 4.80 -25.82
N SER A 611 21.26 3.94 -24.87
CA SER A 611 20.78 3.95 -23.49
C SER A 611 21.01 5.32 -22.82
N ASN A 612 22.21 5.90 -22.94
CA ASN A 612 22.47 7.23 -22.38
C ASN A 612 21.66 8.34 -23.08
N GLN A 613 21.42 8.26 -24.39
CA GLN A 613 20.58 9.22 -25.11
C GLN A 613 19.12 9.18 -24.65
N LEU A 614 18.57 7.97 -24.46
CA LEU A 614 17.24 7.77 -23.90
C LEU A 614 17.18 8.26 -22.45
N GLN A 615 18.22 7.99 -21.64
CA GLN A 615 18.29 8.46 -20.26
C GLN A 615 18.34 9.99 -20.17
N LEU A 616 19.11 10.65 -21.04
CA LEU A 616 19.14 12.11 -21.13
C LEU A 616 17.76 12.68 -21.49
N SER A 617 17.07 12.02 -22.42
CA SER A 617 15.71 12.37 -22.81
C SER A 617 14.69 12.16 -21.67
N ALA A 618 14.89 11.12 -20.86
CA ALA A 618 14.10 10.83 -19.67
C ALA A 618 14.32 11.92 -18.60
N TYR A 619 15.58 12.20 -18.26
CA TYR A 619 15.98 13.17 -17.25
C TYR A 619 15.52 14.60 -17.58
N ASN A 620 15.62 15.01 -18.86
CA ASN A 620 15.15 16.32 -19.30
C ASN A 620 13.64 16.51 -19.15
N ARG A 621 12.86 15.42 -19.20
CA ARG A 621 11.40 15.44 -18.97
C ARG A 621 11.04 15.36 -17.50
N ASN A 622 11.87 14.69 -16.70
CA ASN A 622 11.68 14.52 -15.27
C ASN A 622 13.04 14.45 -14.57
N ARG A 623 13.38 15.54 -13.88
CA ARG A 623 14.67 15.73 -13.20
C ARG A 623 14.82 14.88 -11.93
N SER A 624 13.75 14.25 -11.45
CA SER A 624 13.79 13.30 -10.33
C SER A 624 14.34 11.92 -10.75
N LEU A 625 14.46 11.66 -12.06
CA LEU A 625 15.04 10.42 -12.61
C LEU A 625 16.58 10.40 -12.52
N LEU A 626 17.19 9.27 -12.90
CA LEU A 626 18.65 9.12 -12.86
C LEU A 626 19.34 10.15 -13.76
N LYS A 627 20.33 10.86 -13.22
CA LYS A 627 21.21 11.77 -13.96
C LYS A 627 22.05 10.95 -14.95
N PRO A 628 21.97 11.21 -16.27
CA PRO A 628 22.69 10.43 -17.28
C PRO A 628 24.21 10.54 -17.09
N ARG A 629 24.97 9.59 -17.64
CA ARG A 629 26.44 9.56 -17.51
C ARG A 629 27.10 10.80 -18.12
N GLU A 630 26.56 11.25 -19.25
CA GLU A 630 27.07 12.37 -20.04
C GLU A 630 25.93 13.18 -20.67
N GLY A 631 26.17 14.45 -20.98
CA GLY A 631 25.27 15.28 -21.81
C GLY A 631 24.30 16.19 -21.06
N VAL A 632 24.39 16.30 -19.73
CA VAL A 632 23.62 17.30 -18.98
C VAL A 632 24.27 18.67 -19.18
N ALA A 633 23.68 19.50 -20.02
CA ALA A 633 24.03 20.92 -20.11
C ALA A 633 23.20 21.72 -19.10
N TYR A 634 23.86 22.38 -18.16
CA TYR A 634 23.19 23.35 -17.27
C TYR A 634 22.59 24.47 -18.13
N LYS A 635 21.29 24.70 -17.99
CA LYS A 635 20.59 25.80 -18.65
C LYS A 635 20.38 26.91 -17.62
N LEU A 636 21.12 28.00 -17.76
CA LEU A 636 21.01 29.15 -16.87
C LEU A 636 19.56 29.63 -16.81
N LEU A 637 19.02 29.74 -15.59
CA LEU A 637 17.76 30.42 -15.31
C LEU A 637 17.85 31.87 -15.80
N GLN A 638 17.08 32.19 -16.84
CA GLN A 638 16.95 33.55 -17.36
C GLN A 638 15.61 34.12 -16.91
N SER A 639 15.60 35.37 -16.44
CA SER A 639 14.37 36.08 -16.12
C SER A 639 13.52 36.24 -17.38
N VAL A 640 12.35 35.62 -17.42
CA VAL A 640 11.37 35.85 -18.50
C VAL A 640 10.79 37.27 -18.33
N SER A 641 10.54 37.96 -19.44
CA SER A 641 10.12 39.37 -19.51
C SER A 641 8.70 39.67 -18.99
N SER A 642 8.11 38.82 -18.13
CA SER A 642 6.84 39.05 -17.47
C SER A 642 7.04 39.77 -16.14
N THR A 643 6.16 40.72 -15.80
CA THR A 643 6.24 41.42 -14.52
C THR A 643 5.92 40.46 -13.37
N ARG A 644 6.64 40.57 -12.24
CA ARG A 644 6.42 39.77 -11.03
C ARG A 644 4.95 39.78 -10.58
N ALA A 645 4.28 40.93 -10.70
CA ALA A 645 2.85 41.07 -10.40
C ALA A 645 1.96 40.19 -11.30
N SER A 646 2.31 40.01 -12.59
CA SER A 646 1.58 39.09 -13.47
C SER A 646 1.70 37.65 -12.99
N ARG A 647 2.91 37.20 -12.63
CA ARG A 647 3.14 35.83 -12.13
C ARG A 647 2.38 35.55 -10.84
N ILE A 648 2.34 36.52 -9.92
CA ILE A 648 1.51 36.41 -8.71
C ILE A 648 0.03 36.30 -9.07
N MET A 649 -0.46 37.14 -9.99
CA MET A 649 -1.86 37.05 -10.46
C MET A 649 -2.17 35.71 -11.13
N ASP A 650 -1.24 35.16 -11.91
CA ASP A 650 -1.40 33.87 -12.58
C ASP A 650 -1.41 32.72 -11.58
N PHE A 651 -0.54 32.76 -10.56
CA PHE A 651 -0.56 31.82 -9.44
C PHE A 651 -1.88 31.89 -8.66
N VAL A 652 -2.38 33.08 -8.34
CA VAL A 652 -3.65 33.25 -7.63
C VAL A 652 -4.83 32.75 -8.47
N LYS A 653 -4.85 33.03 -9.78
CA LYS A 653 -5.89 32.56 -10.70
C LYS A 653 -5.87 31.06 -10.94
N SER A 654 -4.71 30.41 -10.80
CA SER A 654 -4.61 28.95 -10.96
C SER A 654 -5.18 28.17 -9.77
N GLN A 655 -5.49 28.84 -8.66
CA GLN A 655 -6.15 28.21 -7.51
C GLN A 655 -7.67 28.13 -7.74
N GLY A 656 -8.31 27.03 -7.36
CA GLY A 656 -9.76 26.82 -7.55
C GLY A 656 -10.67 27.64 -6.61
N GLY A 657 -10.14 28.64 -5.92
CA GLY A 657 -10.90 29.60 -5.11
C GLY A 657 -10.13 30.09 -3.87
N TYR A 658 -10.77 30.96 -3.08
CA TYR A 658 -10.17 31.54 -1.87
C TYR A 658 -9.75 30.47 -0.85
N ASN A 659 -10.64 29.52 -0.53
CA ASN A 659 -10.34 28.47 0.45
C ASN A 659 -9.20 27.56 -0.01
N GLU A 660 -9.11 27.28 -1.30
CA GLU A 660 -8.04 26.44 -1.87
C GLU A 660 -6.69 27.19 -1.92
N LEU A 661 -6.71 28.49 -2.23
CA LEU A 661 -5.54 29.35 -2.12
C LEU A 661 -5.02 29.39 -0.68
N ILE A 662 -5.90 29.60 0.31
CA ILE A 662 -5.50 29.62 1.73
C ILE A 662 -4.93 28.27 2.16
N LEU A 663 -5.57 27.16 1.78
CA LEU A 663 -5.05 25.81 2.05
C LEU A 663 -3.67 25.57 1.46
N ASN A 664 -3.46 25.97 0.20
CA ASN A 664 -2.19 25.77 -0.47
C ASN A 664 -1.10 26.64 0.18
N VAL A 665 -1.41 27.90 0.52
CA VAL A 665 -0.48 28.77 1.25
C VAL A 665 -0.19 28.25 2.65
N SER A 666 -1.20 27.87 3.44
CA SER A 666 -1.01 27.27 4.76
C SER A 666 -0.22 25.96 4.69
N GLY A 667 -0.47 25.14 3.67
CA GLY A 667 0.29 23.93 3.38
C GLY A 667 1.77 24.21 3.09
N MET A 668 2.05 25.16 2.20
CA MET A 668 3.42 25.62 1.91
C MET A 668 4.11 26.10 3.20
N LEU A 669 3.47 27.01 3.95
CA LEU A 669 4.04 27.55 5.19
C LEU A 669 4.23 26.49 6.27
N SER A 670 3.34 25.51 6.37
CA SER A 670 3.50 24.39 7.31
C SER A 670 4.71 23.51 6.98
N ASN A 671 5.06 23.39 5.70
CA ASN A 671 6.23 22.65 5.24
C ASN A 671 7.51 23.51 5.28
N VAL A 672 7.40 24.85 5.20
CA VAL A 672 8.50 25.79 5.48
C VAL A 672 8.58 26.04 7.00
N SER A 673 8.70 24.96 7.77
CA SER A 673 8.83 24.99 9.22
C SER A 673 9.98 24.07 9.67
N PHE A 674 10.65 24.46 10.76
CA PHE A 674 11.75 23.68 11.32
C PHE A 674 11.26 22.28 11.76
N GLY A 675 12.04 21.24 11.46
CA GLY A 675 11.67 19.84 11.73
C GLY A 675 10.89 19.15 10.61
N THR A 676 10.55 19.85 9.53
CA THR A 676 10.07 19.24 8.29
C THR A 676 11.24 18.60 7.54
N PRO A 677 11.09 17.40 6.92
CA PRO A 677 12.16 16.81 6.10
C PRO A 677 12.64 17.75 4.99
N ALA A 678 13.96 17.87 4.77
CA ALA A 678 14.56 18.78 3.77
C ALA A 678 13.84 18.77 2.42
N GLU A 679 13.59 17.58 1.86
CA GLU A 679 12.91 17.45 0.57
C GLU A 679 11.55 18.17 0.52
N LYS A 680 10.75 18.06 1.60
CA LYS A 680 9.45 18.74 1.71
C LYS A 680 9.62 20.24 1.96
N PHE A 681 10.59 20.61 2.79
CA PHE A 681 10.88 22.01 3.10
C PHE A 681 11.35 22.75 1.84
N GLU A 682 12.34 22.21 1.13
CA GLU A 682 12.87 22.79 -0.11
C GLU A 682 11.83 22.87 -1.22
N ALA A 683 10.99 21.82 -1.37
CA ALA A 683 9.86 21.85 -2.30
C ALA A 683 8.90 23.00 -1.97
N ALA A 684 8.53 23.14 -0.69
CA ALA A 684 7.67 24.22 -0.24
C ALA A 684 8.32 25.60 -0.37
N LEU A 685 9.65 25.70 -0.19
CA LEU A 685 10.40 26.93 -0.41
C LEU A 685 10.44 27.30 -1.90
N LYS A 686 10.52 26.30 -2.80
CA LYS A 686 10.40 26.52 -4.24
C LYS A 686 9.03 27.07 -4.59
N GLU A 687 7.97 26.41 -4.14
CA GLU A 687 6.58 26.82 -4.33
C GLU A 687 6.30 28.21 -3.76
N LEU A 688 6.83 28.53 -2.57
CA LEU A 688 6.73 29.86 -1.97
C LEU A 688 7.39 30.93 -2.85
N GLY A 689 8.56 30.65 -3.41
CA GLY A 689 9.23 31.55 -4.36
C GLY A 689 8.33 31.83 -5.59
N GLN A 690 7.71 30.79 -6.15
CA GLN A 690 6.78 30.92 -7.28
C GLN A 690 5.51 31.69 -6.91
N ALA A 691 4.94 31.45 -5.73
CA ALA A 691 3.79 32.15 -5.21
C ALA A 691 4.08 33.66 -5.01
N LEU A 692 5.31 33.99 -4.64
CA LEU A 692 5.81 35.37 -4.55
C LEU A 692 6.19 35.98 -5.91
N GLY A 693 6.01 35.24 -7.01
CA GLY A 693 6.27 35.67 -8.38
C GLY A 693 7.73 35.60 -8.82
N PHE A 694 8.61 34.95 -8.06
CA PHE A 694 10.00 34.69 -8.45
C PHE A 694 10.09 33.48 -9.38
N GLU A 695 11.08 33.48 -10.26
CA GLU A 695 11.51 32.20 -10.87
C GLU A 695 12.29 31.45 -9.80
N SER A 696 11.91 30.20 -9.54
CA SER A 696 12.41 29.44 -8.41
C SER A 696 12.73 28.01 -8.83
N GLU A 697 13.95 27.57 -8.58
CA GLU A 697 14.44 26.21 -8.83
C GLU A 697 15.02 25.59 -7.55
N ARG A 698 15.20 24.26 -7.59
CA ARG A 698 15.95 23.53 -6.57
C ARG A 698 17.19 22.91 -7.23
N PRO A 699 18.29 23.64 -7.45
CA PRO A 699 19.39 23.15 -8.27
C PRO A 699 19.99 21.81 -7.82
N ASP A 700 20.15 21.58 -6.51
CA ASP A 700 20.60 20.28 -6.02
C ASP A 700 19.60 19.16 -6.39
N ASN A 701 18.30 19.39 -6.26
CA ASN A 701 17.31 18.40 -6.71
C ASN A 701 17.25 18.26 -8.25
N ASP A 702 17.28 19.38 -8.97
CA ASP A 702 16.96 19.52 -10.39
C ASP A 702 18.15 19.17 -11.30
N TYR A 703 19.38 19.42 -10.84
CA TYR A 703 20.63 19.17 -11.58
C TYR A 703 21.61 18.26 -10.82
N LYS A 704 21.26 17.84 -9.60
CA LYS A 704 22.12 17.03 -8.71
C LYS A 704 23.43 17.74 -8.34
N GLU A 705 23.39 19.07 -8.41
CA GLU A 705 24.51 19.98 -8.17
C GLU A 705 23.99 21.42 -8.01
N GLY A 706 24.49 22.15 -7.00
CA GLY A 706 24.12 23.55 -6.75
C GLY A 706 23.53 23.77 -5.35
N PRO A 707 22.93 24.95 -5.07
CA PRO A 707 22.24 25.21 -3.81
C PRO A 707 20.91 24.45 -3.70
N ASP A 708 20.37 24.33 -2.49
CA ASP A 708 19.10 23.62 -2.22
C ASP A 708 17.92 24.32 -2.88
N ASN A 709 17.87 25.66 -2.78
CA ASN A 709 16.93 26.50 -3.52
C ASN A 709 17.63 27.72 -4.14
N LEU A 710 17.11 28.14 -5.29
CA LEU A 710 17.57 29.32 -6.01
C LEU A 710 16.38 30.14 -6.48
N TRP A 711 16.30 31.40 -6.06
CA TRP A 711 15.30 32.35 -6.55
C TRP A 711 15.96 33.41 -7.42
N VAL A 712 15.34 33.74 -8.55
CA VAL A 712 15.77 34.86 -9.40
C VAL A 712 14.94 36.10 -9.05
N THR A 713 15.59 37.13 -8.52
CA THR A 713 14.95 38.39 -8.15
C THR A 713 14.92 39.38 -9.30
N GLU A 714 16.03 39.48 -10.02
CA GLU A 714 16.24 40.35 -11.19
C GLU A 714 17.12 39.63 -12.24
N PRO A 715 17.23 40.12 -13.49
CA PRO A 715 18.15 39.54 -14.46
C PRO A 715 19.58 39.52 -13.92
N SER A 716 20.13 38.31 -13.70
CA SER A 716 21.46 38.07 -13.12
C SER A 716 21.59 38.29 -11.61
N GLU A 717 20.50 38.51 -10.87
CA GLU A 717 20.50 38.51 -9.40
C GLU A 717 19.78 37.28 -8.85
N TYR A 718 20.44 36.59 -7.93
CA TYR A 718 19.98 35.33 -7.38
C TYR A 718 20.03 35.33 -5.85
N VAL A 719 18.99 34.81 -5.22
CA VAL A 719 19.00 34.43 -3.80
C VAL A 719 19.23 32.93 -3.73
N MET A 720 20.36 32.54 -3.13
CA MET A 720 20.72 31.15 -2.91
C MET A 720 20.40 30.77 -1.47
N PHE A 721 19.73 29.64 -1.29
CA PHE A 721 19.48 29.06 0.02
C PHE A 721 20.35 27.82 0.17
N GLY A 722 21.16 27.80 1.23
CA GLY A 722 21.82 26.61 1.74
C GLY A 722 21.27 26.36 3.13
N MET A 723 20.68 25.19 3.34
CA MET A 723 20.11 24.77 4.60
C MET A 723 21.16 24.02 5.39
N GLN A 724 21.31 24.39 6.65
CA GLN A 724 22.01 23.56 7.62
C GLN A 724 20.94 22.79 8.37
N GLU A 725 20.85 21.50 8.12
CA GLU A 725 20.00 20.58 8.89
C GLU A 725 20.51 20.38 10.33
#